data_AF-A0A2E4DDS1-F1
#
_entry.id   AF-A0A2E4DDS1-F1
#
_cell.length_a   1.000
_cell.length_b   1.000
_cell.length_c   1.000
_cell.angle_alpha   90.00
_cell.angle_beta   90.00
_cell.angle_gamma   90.00
#
_symmetry.space_group_name_H-M   'P 1'
#
loop_
_entity.id
_entity.type
_entity.pdbx_description
1 polymer ?
#
loop_
_entity_poly.entity_id
_entity_poly.type
_entity_poly.pdbx_seq_one_letter_code
_entity_poly.pdbx_strand_id
1 'polypeptide(L)'
;MDAFIYRKVDAKIYLPNSGKLYCLSWCYFARICYMTPQPVTQCPNNQQGQVTIFFATATVTVITLMAFIINIGIFVKAKINLQNAVDAAAYAGASVQSRQLTNISYLNWEMRNVYKEWMFKYYVLGNLNLRSVAGGDPMAADCHTGAPATRGETTEGVDFRMCSYNTTATAAKRVADSYNFPSVCIDFANTGSVGLCTRYAVPGLPRFRSSNVLGMDETTNAFIDAIVSQKNEDCTRRTQVNFFTSNLWAYNVLGDAADNIKDLAPEVAANRMGAFPQAFELGLRIRNLEAQVNIEPNKGVCLNSGSHPNCVQSLNDITANAQTPSHERIYKAFWSGARNLGSESDREMRESFTLTEIAPAPKSVGNSFDLSNLLIPSGKQKPKRYLDLKLQTVNLATFYTAFTSTTDEDGYDGSRAGAVGAVAAEGKCTATKIGMPVPGYPMGFYKNPDVMTYYAVKGEAQFIGLFNPFMSPGQAINLTAYAAAKPMGGRIGPKLFRDEGTSVFPRESKKSSPYISGIDMNRLKKPNGVEVSITGDSDFESGMPLPLNFSGSSFWVTDDSKAIGGYPGGGGEILFGIPNIAYDYPDTNPINRSAYYSQGTDTVQIIESVNYKQTAGLYNKSVFEKLRTKLKNPAGTVSTQDIDQAILIARAPTLLDAHNYLIPTPETLNASNRVDSFGAIHKGPESQSLEDGAGNSYQLFRHRIYAPLFSNSSDSLFQNEGQVRGVLDEYLQAQRPAIDKYISAMNLAAFKIYNENFSTNTNQNLAVTAAQGISDLDEDLFTGDVSTILDPAQAKPSCNSITGRFAFYYVGNNSVLKGDQTNCSTPLRELMMQYWSSQGNSESIEMEYALPSNNQVLNQAQLFSAYRPGMEHDAAQGVQTNPLNGNVDNMARNFYSTKFVTLKSLTAGQSGSYGTGLPIFSEGSQNRNDASIKQNSFINTLQAQDVGLDFGKIKH
;
A
#
# COMPACT_ATOMS: atom_id res chain seq x y z
N MET A 1 -56.09 34.27 38.14
CA MET A 1 -57.54 34.46 38.10
C MET A 1 -58.20 33.29 38.82
N ASP A 2 -58.42 33.50 40.12
CA ASP A 2 -59.67 33.32 40.86
C ASP A 2 -60.50 32.03 40.75
N ALA A 3 -60.51 31.31 41.89
CA ALA A 3 -61.63 31.24 42.85
C ALA A 3 -62.55 30.00 42.88
N PHE A 4 -62.42 29.29 44.03
CA PHE A 4 -63.44 28.66 44.91
C PHE A 4 -64.39 27.58 44.31
N ILE A 5 -64.73 26.48 45.00
CA ILE A 5 -65.34 26.39 46.34
C ILE A 5 -64.99 25.04 47.00
N TYR A 6 -64.52 25.07 48.25
CA TYR A 6 -64.53 23.92 49.16
C TYR A 6 -65.96 23.67 49.67
N ARG A 7 -66.46 22.42 49.57
CA ARG A 7 -67.62 21.97 50.34
C ARG A 7 -67.25 20.74 51.16
N LYS A 8 -67.17 20.94 52.47
CA LYS A 8 -67.01 19.90 53.49
C LYS A 8 -68.32 19.12 53.58
N VAL A 9 -68.28 17.81 53.30
CA VAL A 9 -69.45 16.92 53.45
C VAL A 9 -69.34 16.21 54.80
N ASP A 10 -70.02 16.74 55.81
CA ASP A 10 -70.29 15.99 57.04
C ASP A 10 -71.58 15.18 56.81
N ALA A 11 -71.45 13.87 56.57
CA ALA A 11 -72.61 12.99 56.37
C ALA A 11 -73.26 12.66 57.73
N LYS A 12 -74.48 13.18 57.96
CA LYS A 12 -75.39 12.75 59.03
C LYS A 12 -76.47 11.86 58.42
N ILE A 13 -76.52 10.58 58.81
CA ILE A 13 -77.61 9.68 58.43
C ILE A 13 -78.69 9.75 59.53
N TYR A 14 -79.89 10.17 59.15
CA TYR A 14 -81.07 10.23 60.02
C TYR A 14 -81.95 9.00 59.71
N LEU A 15 -82.19 8.14 60.70
CA LEU A 15 -83.20 7.07 60.60
C LEU A 15 -84.51 7.59 61.20
N PRO A 16 -85.61 7.66 60.43
CA PRO A 16 -86.75 8.52 60.78
C PRO A 16 -87.72 7.97 61.86
N ASN A 17 -87.34 7.01 62.72
CA ASN A 17 -88.29 6.47 63.71
C ASN A 17 -87.74 6.01 65.07
N SER A 18 -86.60 6.55 65.55
CA SER A 18 -86.13 6.15 66.90
C SER A 18 -85.53 7.27 67.78
N GLY A 19 -85.59 8.54 67.37
CA GLY A 19 -85.18 9.67 68.22
C GLY A 19 -83.74 9.62 68.78
N LYS A 20 -82.84 8.83 68.19
CA LYS A 20 -81.45 8.67 68.62
C LYS A 20 -80.48 8.93 67.47
N LEU A 21 -79.45 9.75 67.73
CA LEU A 21 -78.35 10.04 66.81
C LEU A 21 -77.25 8.99 67.01
N TYR A 22 -76.78 8.34 65.94
CA TYR A 22 -75.68 7.38 66.00
C TYR A 22 -74.37 8.04 65.54
N CYS A 23 -73.31 7.94 66.34
CA CYS A 23 -71.96 8.34 65.96
C CYS A 23 -71.23 7.15 65.29
N LEU A 24 -70.75 7.34 64.07
CA LEU A 24 -69.86 6.40 63.39
C LEU A 24 -68.42 6.58 63.94
N SER A 25 -67.94 5.60 64.70
CA SER A 25 -66.52 5.47 65.03
C SER A 25 -65.82 4.72 63.89
N TRP A 26 -64.72 5.27 63.38
CA TRP A 26 -63.90 4.65 62.34
C TRP A 26 -63.10 3.47 62.92
N CYS A 27 -63.17 2.31 62.25
CA CYS A 27 -62.40 1.10 62.57
C CYS A 27 -61.16 0.96 61.66
N TYR A 28 -60.05 0.50 62.21
CA TYR A 28 -58.92 -0.07 61.45
C TYR A 28 -58.65 -1.50 61.97
N PHE A 29 -58.52 -2.45 61.02
CA PHE A 29 -58.07 -3.85 61.12
C PHE A 29 -58.71 -4.83 62.15
N ALA A 30 -59.46 -5.80 61.58
CA ALA A 30 -59.80 -7.15 62.08
C ALA A 30 -60.77 -7.36 63.28
N ARG A 31 -61.89 -8.04 62.97
CA ARG A 31 -62.92 -8.75 63.79
C ARG A 31 -64.00 -7.94 64.57
N ILE A 32 -65.26 -8.20 64.17
CA ILE A 32 -66.59 -8.01 64.82
C ILE A 32 -66.92 -6.59 65.33
N CYS A 33 -67.84 -5.90 64.63
CA CYS A 33 -68.44 -4.65 65.08
C CYS A 33 -69.64 -4.89 66.02
N TYR A 34 -69.62 -4.29 67.21
CA TYR A 34 -70.81 -4.15 68.07
C TYR A 34 -71.27 -2.68 68.06
N MET A 35 -72.55 -2.44 67.77
CA MET A 35 -73.20 -1.13 67.94
C MET A 35 -73.73 -1.02 69.37
N THR A 36 -73.23 -0.07 70.17
CA THR A 36 -73.80 0.26 71.48
C THR A 36 -74.40 1.67 71.48
N PRO A 37 -75.67 1.86 71.86
CA PRO A 37 -76.30 3.18 71.93
C PRO A 37 -75.86 3.95 73.18
N GLN A 38 -75.41 5.20 73.02
CA GLN A 38 -75.09 6.13 74.12
C GLN A 38 -75.93 7.43 74.00
N PRO A 39 -76.36 8.05 75.12
CA PRO A 39 -77.18 9.26 75.12
C PRO A 39 -76.40 10.54 74.78
N VAL A 40 -77.13 11.51 74.20
CA VAL A 40 -76.65 12.75 73.57
C VAL A 40 -76.34 13.82 74.61
N THR A 41 -75.15 13.80 75.20
CA THR A 41 -74.57 14.99 75.84
C THR A 41 -73.05 14.89 75.76
N GLN A 42 -72.42 15.89 75.14
CA GLN A 42 -70.98 16.03 74.82
C GLN A 42 -70.53 15.41 73.48
N CYS A 43 -70.77 16.13 72.38
CA CYS A 43 -69.78 16.17 71.30
C CYS A 43 -68.73 17.22 71.70
N PRO A 44 -67.48 16.86 72.01
CA PRO A 44 -66.44 17.83 72.33
C PRO A 44 -66.15 18.69 71.09
N ASN A 45 -65.92 20.00 71.28
CA ASN A 45 -65.30 20.83 70.26
C ASN A 45 -63.90 20.25 69.97
N ASN A 46 -63.81 19.44 68.91
CA ASN A 46 -62.67 18.58 68.64
C ASN A 46 -61.53 19.37 67.97
N GLN A 47 -60.81 20.17 68.76
CA GLN A 47 -59.51 20.74 68.35
C GLN A 47 -58.37 19.69 68.40
N GLN A 48 -58.57 18.54 69.07
CA GLN A 48 -57.58 17.46 69.15
C GLN A 48 -57.46 16.62 67.86
N GLY A 49 -58.52 16.54 67.05
CA GLY A 49 -58.48 15.89 65.73
C GLY A 49 -57.68 16.67 64.68
N GLN A 50 -57.57 17.99 64.80
CA GLN A 50 -56.82 18.83 63.85
C GLN A 50 -55.32 18.57 63.90
N VAL A 51 -54.75 18.36 65.09
CA VAL A 51 -53.33 18.01 65.25
C VAL A 51 -53.03 16.63 64.64
N THR A 52 -53.95 15.66 64.77
CA THR A 52 -53.79 14.32 64.21
C THR A 52 -53.90 14.32 62.67
N ILE A 53 -54.84 15.09 62.11
CA ILE A 53 -54.97 15.26 60.65
C ILE A 53 -53.76 16.01 60.09
N PHE A 54 -53.29 17.04 60.78
CA PHE A 54 -52.08 17.78 60.39
C PHE A 54 -50.84 16.89 60.45
N PHE A 55 -50.68 16.08 61.50
CA PHE A 55 -49.57 15.14 61.62
C PHE A 55 -49.65 14.05 60.53
N ALA A 56 -50.81 13.44 60.30
CA ALA A 56 -50.99 12.43 59.26
C ALA A 56 -50.70 12.98 57.85
N THR A 57 -51.19 14.19 57.53
CA THR A 57 -50.93 14.83 56.24
C THR A 57 -49.47 15.26 56.10
N ALA A 58 -48.84 15.79 57.15
CA ALA A 58 -47.43 16.14 57.16
C ALA A 58 -46.53 14.90 56.99
N THR A 59 -46.80 13.80 57.71
CA THR A 59 -46.05 12.55 57.59
C THR A 59 -46.18 11.94 56.19
N VAL A 60 -47.39 11.90 55.63
CA VAL A 60 -47.59 11.43 54.25
C VAL A 60 -46.86 12.33 53.24
N THR A 61 -46.87 13.65 53.45
CA THR A 61 -46.15 14.59 52.59
C THR A 61 -44.63 14.36 52.67
N VAL A 62 -44.08 14.15 53.87
CA VAL A 62 -42.64 13.87 54.05
C VAL A 62 -42.25 12.53 53.43
N ILE A 63 -43.06 11.48 53.60
CA ILE A 63 -42.80 10.16 53.01
C ILE A 63 -42.85 10.23 51.48
N THR A 64 -43.82 10.93 50.90
CA THR A 64 -43.93 11.09 49.43
C THR A 64 -42.77 11.91 48.86
N LEU A 65 -42.35 12.99 49.52
CA LEU A 65 -41.15 13.74 49.14
C LEU A 65 -39.87 12.91 49.24
N MET A 66 -39.73 12.09 50.29
CA MET A 66 -38.58 11.21 50.46
C MET A 66 -38.54 10.12 49.37
N ALA A 67 -39.67 9.48 49.08
CA ALA A 67 -39.80 8.52 47.99
C ALA A 67 -39.48 9.15 46.62
N PHE A 68 -39.91 10.39 46.39
CA PHE A 68 -39.59 11.14 45.18
C PHE A 68 -38.09 11.43 45.03
N ILE A 69 -37.43 11.89 46.10
CA ILE A 69 -35.97 12.13 46.10
C ILE A 69 -35.20 10.83 45.82
N ILE A 70 -35.61 9.72 46.45
CA ILE A 70 -34.99 8.41 46.23
C ILE A 70 -35.15 7.97 44.77
N ASN A 71 -36.35 8.07 44.19
CA ASN A 71 -36.60 7.72 42.79
C ASN A 71 -35.77 8.57 41.82
N ILE A 72 -35.65 9.89 42.05
CA ILE A 72 -34.78 10.75 41.25
C ILE A 72 -33.33 10.30 41.35
N GLY A 73 -32.85 10.00 42.56
CA GLY A 73 -31.48 9.52 42.79
C GLY A 73 -31.18 8.23 42.01
N ILE A 74 -32.07 7.25 42.10
CA ILE A 74 -31.92 5.97 41.37
C ILE A 74 -32.02 6.19 39.86
N PHE A 75 -32.91 7.06 39.38
CA PHE A 75 -33.04 7.38 37.96
C PHE A 75 -31.80 8.08 37.39
N VAL A 76 -31.22 9.03 38.12
CA VAL A 76 -29.96 9.69 37.71
C VAL A 76 -28.81 8.68 37.68
N LYS A 77 -28.72 7.80 38.70
CA LYS A 77 -27.74 6.69 38.70
C LYS A 77 -27.91 5.79 37.47
N ALA A 78 -29.13 5.39 37.15
CA ALA A 78 -29.45 4.57 35.98
C ALA A 78 -29.02 5.23 34.66
N LYS A 79 -29.25 6.55 34.52
CA LYS A 79 -28.78 7.33 33.36
C LYS A 79 -27.26 7.37 33.24
N ILE A 80 -26.55 7.64 34.34
CA ILE A 80 -25.07 7.67 34.36
C ILE A 80 -24.51 6.30 34.00
N ASN A 81 -25.07 5.23 34.58
CA ASN A 81 -24.65 3.85 34.28
C ASN A 81 -24.86 3.51 32.80
N LEU A 82 -26.01 3.89 32.22
CA LEU A 82 -26.26 3.67 30.80
C LEU A 82 -25.29 4.46 29.93
N GLN A 83 -25.00 5.72 30.26
CA GLN A 83 -24.02 6.51 29.49
C GLN A 83 -22.63 5.89 29.55
N ASN A 84 -22.14 5.54 30.74
CA ASN A 84 -20.84 4.88 30.90
C ASN A 84 -20.76 3.56 30.13
N ALA A 85 -21.85 2.80 30.11
CA ALA A 85 -21.95 1.56 29.33
C ALA A 85 -21.87 1.81 27.82
N VAL A 86 -22.58 2.81 27.31
CA VAL A 86 -22.56 3.14 25.88
C VAL A 86 -21.22 3.75 25.46
N ASP A 87 -20.57 4.53 26.32
CA ASP A 87 -19.21 5.02 26.11
C ASP A 87 -18.21 3.86 26.04
N ALA A 88 -18.28 2.92 26.98
CA ALA A 88 -17.44 1.72 26.97
C ALA A 88 -17.68 0.84 25.73
N ALA A 89 -18.93 0.76 25.26
CA ALA A 89 -19.28 0.04 24.03
C ALA A 89 -18.70 0.71 22.78
N ALA A 90 -18.82 2.05 22.66
CA ALA A 90 -18.25 2.82 21.56
C ALA A 90 -16.71 2.68 21.53
N TYR A 91 -16.06 2.78 22.68
CA TYR A 91 -14.61 2.65 22.78
C TYR A 91 -14.14 1.24 22.38
N ALA A 92 -14.81 0.20 22.86
CA ALA A 92 -14.48 -1.19 22.54
C ALA A 92 -14.68 -1.50 21.05
N GLY A 93 -15.79 -1.09 20.43
CA GLY A 93 -15.99 -1.30 18.99
C GLY A 93 -14.99 -0.54 18.13
N ALA A 94 -14.67 0.72 18.47
CA ALA A 94 -13.62 1.47 17.80
C ALA A 94 -12.23 0.80 17.94
N SER A 95 -11.97 0.10 19.06
CA SER A 95 -10.67 -0.56 19.29
C SER A 95 -10.46 -1.75 18.37
N VAL A 96 -11.54 -2.44 17.99
CA VAL A 96 -11.51 -3.50 16.98
C VAL A 96 -11.15 -2.92 15.61
N GLN A 97 -11.78 -1.81 15.24
CA GLN A 97 -11.45 -1.11 13.99
C GLN A 97 -9.98 -0.65 14.00
N SER A 98 -9.48 -0.10 15.11
CA SER A 98 -8.05 0.25 15.25
C SER A 98 -7.14 -0.94 15.00
N ARG A 99 -7.42 -2.12 15.58
CA ARG A 99 -6.62 -3.33 15.36
C ARG A 99 -6.66 -3.78 13.89
N GLN A 100 -7.83 -3.74 13.25
CA GLN A 100 -7.96 -4.08 11.82
C GLN A 100 -7.15 -3.11 10.94
N LEU A 101 -7.20 -1.80 11.24
CA LEU A 101 -6.38 -0.79 10.55
C LEU A 101 -4.88 -1.01 10.76
N THR A 102 -4.45 -1.38 11.97
CA THR A 102 -3.05 -1.74 12.24
C THR A 102 -2.58 -2.90 11.35
N ASN A 103 -3.37 -3.98 11.23
CA ASN A 103 -3.01 -5.11 10.35
C ASN A 103 -2.89 -4.68 8.88
N ILE A 104 -3.83 -3.86 8.39
CA ILE A 104 -3.77 -3.32 7.03
C ILE A 104 -2.50 -2.48 6.83
N SER A 105 -2.15 -1.63 7.78
CA SER A 105 -0.94 -0.81 7.69
C SER A 105 0.34 -1.65 7.67
N TYR A 106 0.42 -2.72 8.45
CA TYR A 106 1.58 -3.63 8.43
C TYR A 106 1.72 -4.35 7.09
N LEU A 107 0.63 -4.80 6.46
CA LEU A 107 0.67 -5.36 5.12
C LEU A 107 1.10 -4.33 4.07
N ASN A 108 0.65 -3.08 4.21
CA ASN A 108 1.04 -2.02 3.30
C ASN A 108 2.54 -1.64 3.44
N TRP A 109 3.08 -1.70 4.65
CA TRP A 109 4.52 -1.59 4.87
C TRP A 109 5.28 -2.78 4.26
N GLU A 110 4.70 -3.98 4.29
CA GLU A 110 5.29 -5.12 3.61
C GLU A 110 5.30 -4.97 2.08
N MET A 111 4.26 -4.40 1.46
CA MET A 111 4.29 -4.03 0.03
C MET A 111 5.45 -3.07 -0.29
N ARG A 112 5.71 -2.13 0.62
CA ARG A 112 6.86 -1.22 0.54
C ARG A 112 8.20 -1.99 0.63
N ASN A 113 8.30 -3.00 1.49
CA ASN A 113 9.50 -3.83 1.60
C ASN A 113 9.75 -4.69 0.35
N VAL A 114 8.69 -5.22 -0.28
CA VAL A 114 8.79 -5.92 -1.58
C VAL A 114 9.39 -4.99 -2.64
N TYR A 115 8.93 -3.73 -2.68
CA TYR A 115 9.48 -2.74 -3.62
C TYR A 115 10.96 -2.41 -3.32
N LYS A 116 11.34 -2.28 -2.04
CA LYS A 116 12.75 -2.09 -1.65
C LYS A 116 13.63 -3.25 -2.08
N GLU A 117 13.18 -4.48 -1.85
CA GLU A 117 13.89 -5.68 -2.26
C GLU A 117 14.10 -5.69 -3.79
N TRP A 118 13.05 -5.37 -4.56
CA TRP A 118 13.16 -5.29 -6.02
C TRP A 118 14.16 -4.22 -6.46
N MET A 119 14.13 -3.04 -5.84
CA MET A 119 15.08 -1.96 -6.15
C MET A 119 16.51 -2.31 -5.74
N PHE A 120 16.71 -3.04 -4.64
CA PHE A 120 18.03 -3.55 -4.27
C PHE A 120 18.58 -4.52 -5.33
N LYS A 121 17.76 -5.49 -5.78
CA LYS A 121 18.14 -6.40 -6.87
C LYS A 121 18.48 -5.63 -8.15
N TYR A 122 17.62 -4.69 -8.53
CA TYR A 122 17.78 -3.91 -9.76
C TYR A 122 18.99 -2.96 -9.75
N TYR A 123 19.09 -2.06 -8.76
CA TYR A 123 20.11 -1.01 -8.70
C TYR A 123 21.46 -1.48 -8.17
N VAL A 124 21.48 -2.45 -7.24
CA VAL A 124 22.72 -2.93 -6.62
C VAL A 124 23.17 -4.20 -7.33
N LEU A 125 22.44 -5.32 -7.18
CA LEU A 125 22.89 -6.63 -7.69
C LEU A 125 23.06 -6.64 -9.21
N GLY A 126 22.11 -6.05 -9.95
CA GLY A 126 22.15 -5.98 -11.41
C GLY A 126 23.27 -5.11 -11.97
N ASN A 127 23.90 -4.27 -11.14
CA ASN A 127 24.93 -3.30 -11.56
C ASN A 127 26.26 -3.50 -10.80
N LEU A 128 26.47 -4.62 -10.10
CA LEU A 128 27.73 -4.88 -9.36
C LEU A 128 28.98 -4.88 -10.27
N ASN A 129 28.81 -5.10 -11.56
CA ASN A 129 29.89 -5.03 -12.55
C ASN A 129 30.40 -3.59 -12.78
N LEU A 130 29.62 -2.58 -12.44
CA LEU A 130 30.00 -1.17 -12.59
C LEU A 130 30.90 -0.74 -11.42
N ARG A 131 32.02 -0.08 -11.74
CA ARG A 131 33.00 0.37 -10.74
C ARG A 131 32.41 1.33 -9.71
N SER A 132 31.53 2.22 -10.16
CA SER A 132 30.77 3.18 -9.34
C SER A 132 29.86 2.51 -8.31
N VAL A 133 29.39 1.29 -8.59
CA VAL A 133 28.51 0.50 -7.71
C VAL A 133 29.31 -0.49 -6.85
N ALA A 134 30.34 -1.14 -7.40
CA ALA A 134 31.21 -2.02 -6.64
C ALA A 134 32.02 -1.30 -5.54
N GLY A 135 32.21 0.03 -5.67
CA GLY A 135 32.96 0.85 -4.71
C GLY A 135 34.43 1.07 -5.08
N GLY A 136 34.76 0.99 -6.38
CA GLY A 136 36.09 1.36 -6.87
C GLY A 136 36.35 2.87 -6.80
N ASP A 137 37.62 3.28 -6.69
CA ASP A 137 38.02 4.69 -6.60
C ASP A 137 37.52 5.49 -7.82
N PRO A 138 36.65 6.51 -7.63
CA PRO A 138 36.18 7.37 -8.72
C PRO A 138 37.30 8.21 -9.36
N MET A 139 38.50 8.27 -8.75
CA MET A 139 39.65 9.01 -9.29
C MET A 139 40.49 8.22 -10.32
N ALA A 140 40.20 6.95 -10.56
CA ALA A 140 40.89 6.16 -11.56
C ALA A 140 40.40 6.51 -12.98
N ALA A 141 40.86 7.65 -13.53
CA ALA A 141 40.62 8.18 -14.88
C ALA A 141 39.20 7.95 -15.42
N ASP A 142 38.38 9.00 -15.46
CA ASP A 142 37.00 8.95 -15.99
C ASP A 142 36.95 8.09 -17.27
N CYS A 143 36.44 6.86 -17.14
CA CYS A 143 36.42 5.89 -18.22
C CYS A 143 35.37 6.27 -19.29
N HIS A 144 34.66 7.38 -19.09
CA HIS A 144 33.69 7.95 -20.00
C HIS A 144 34.26 9.15 -20.79
N THR A 145 35.19 9.94 -20.24
CA THR A 145 35.76 11.12 -20.93
C THR A 145 37.25 11.04 -21.24
N GLY A 146 38.00 10.13 -20.59
CA GLY A 146 39.46 10.05 -20.73
C GLY A 146 40.22 11.26 -20.18
N ALA A 147 39.52 12.25 -19.62
CA ALA A 147 40.13 13.33 -18.87
C ALA A 147 40.43 12.86 -17.44
N PRO A 148 41.58 13.24 -16.84
CA PRO A 148 41.70 13.15 -15.39
C PRO A 148 40.52 13.92 -14.79
N ALA A 149 39.72 13.28 -13.94
CA ALA A 149 38.57 13.89 -13.30
C ALA A 149 39.01 15.23 -12.71
N THR A 150 38.59 16.34 -13.33
CA THR A 150 39.00 17.67 -12.90
C THR A 150 38.46 17.84 -11.48
N ARG A 151 39.39 17.99 -10.55
CA ARG A 151 39.19 18.13 -9.11
C ARG A 151 38.27 19.34 -8.86
N GLY A 152 36.94 19.14 -8.84
CA GLY A 152 35.99 20.24 -8.70
C GLY A 152 34.52 19.94 -8.99
N GLU A 153 34.16 18.91 -9.77
CA GLU A 153 32.76 18.49 -9.90
C GLU A 153 32.38 17.58 -8.73
N THR A 154 31.71 18.15 -7.73
CA THR A 154 31.08 17.41 -6.65
C THR A 154 29.92 16.58 -7.24
N THR A 155 30.18 15.33 -7.63
CA THR A 155 29.16 14.41 -8.11
C THR A 155 28.26 13.95 -6.95
N GLU A 156 27.22 14.72 -6.67
CA GLU A 156 26.14 14.36 -5.72
C GLU A 156 25.30 13.15 -6.21
N GLY A 157 25.49 12.72 -7.47
CA GLY A 157 24.79 11.62 -8.13
C GLY A 157 25.62 10.34 -8.32
N VAL A 158 24.93 9.21 -8.50
CA VAL A 158 25.51 7.90 -8.86
C VAL A 158 25.57 7.73 -10.38
N ASP A 159 26.66 7.17 -10.88
CA ASP A 159 26.85 6.87 -12.30
C ASP A 159 26.59 5.39 -12.60
N PHE A 160 25.62 5.10 -13.46
CA PHE A 160 25.23 3.76 -13.94
C PHE A 160 25.68 3.52 -15.39
N ARG A 161 26.58 4.34 -15.93
CA ARG A 161 27.08 4.19 -17.30
C ARG A 161 28.16 3.11 -17.40
N MET A 162 28.17 2.40 -18.52
CA MET A 162 29.25 1.47 -18.84
C MET A 162 30.51 2.21 -19.33
N CYS A 163 31.70 1.69 -19.02
CA CYS A 163 32.95 2.33 -19.44
C CYS A 163 33.17 2.22 -20.96
N SER A 164 33.77 3.25 -21.57
CA SER A 164 34.27 3.17 -22.95
C SER A 164 35.56 2.35 -23.04
N TYR A 165 35.91 1.88 -24.25
CA TYR A 165 37.24 1.34 -24.51
C TYR A 165 38.20 2.50 -24.78
N ASN A 166 39.29 2.62 -24.01
CA ASN A 166 40.27 3.70 -24.19
C ASN A 166 41.13 3.43 -25.43
N THR A 167 40.67 3.89 -26.59
CA THR A 167 41.55 4.02 -27.75
C THR A 167 42.31 5.34 -27.60
N THR A 168 43.62 5.30 -27.82
CA THR A 168 44.52 6.48 -27.83
C THR A 168 44.22 7.46 -28.97
N ALA A 169 43.16 7.23 -29.74
CA ALA A 169 42.67 8.14 -30.75
C ALA A 169 41.91 9.30 -30.11
N THR A 170 42.03 10.46 -30.75
CA THR A 170 41.32 11.71 -30.50
C THR A 170 39.89 11.54 -29.97
N ALA A 171 39.45 12.44 -29.08
CA ALA A 171 38.14 12.42 -28.40
C ALA A 171 36.91 12.22 -29.34
N ALA A 172 37.06 12.44 -30.65
CA ALA A 172 36.03 12.30 -31.67
C ALA A 172 35.63 10.86 -32.07
N LYS A 173 36.37 9.81 -31.65
CA LYS A 173 36.06 8.39 -31.99
C LYS A 173 35.75 7.49 -30.78
N ARG A 174 35.41 8.07 -29.63
CA ARG A 174 35.07 7.30 -28.42
C ARG A 174 33.62 6.84 -28.47
N VAL A 175 33.40 5.55 -28.25
CA VAL A 175 32.08 4.94 -28.10
C VAL A 175 31.72 4.96 -26.61
N ALA A 176 30.73 5.74 -26.22
CA ALA A 176 30.36 5.94 -24.81
C ALA A 176 28.87 5.72 -24.56
N ASP A 177 28.54 5.18 -23.38
CA ASP A 177 27.17 5.11 -22.88
C ASP A 177 26.69 6.53 -22.56
N SER A 178 25.70 7.00 -23.33
CA SER A 178 25.17 8.36 -23.20
C SER A 178 24.10 8.49 -22.12
N TYR A 179 23.61 7.38 -21.54
CA TYR A 179 22.44 7.40 -20.67
C TYR A 179 22.72 6.85 -19.28
N ASN A 180 22.60 7.72 -18.28
CA ASN A 180 22.79 7.36 -16.87
C ASN A 180 21.49 6.83 -16.24
N PHE A 181 21.19 5.55 -16.50
CA PHE A 181 20.18 4.80 -15.77
C PHE A 181 20.64 3.35 -15.53
N PRO A 182 20.21 2.71 -14.43
CA PRO A 182 20.60 1.34 -14.09
C PRO A 182 20.10 0.36 -15.14
N SER A 183 20.89 -0.68 -15.41
CA SER A 183 20.51 -1.76 -16.31
C SER A 183 21.09 -3.08 -15.81
N VAL A 184 20.25 -4.12 -15.70
CA VAL A 184 20.68 -5.45 -15.25
C VAL A 184 21.67 -6.04 -16.26
N CYS A 185 22.91 -6.25 -15.81
CA CYS A 185 23.94 -6.94 -16.57
C CYS A 185 24.75 -7.85 -15.64
N ILE A 186 24.63 -9.17 -15.84
CA ILE A 186 25.35 -10.17 -15.04
C ILE A 186 26.48 -10.78 -15.87
N ASP A 187 27.67 -10.81 -15.28
CA ASP A 187 28.84 -11.49 -15.82
C ASP A 187 29.48 -12.33 -14.71
N PHE A 188 29.85 -13.57 -15.03
CA PHE A 188 30.40 -14.51 -14.04
C PHE A 188 31.92 -14.41 -14.05
N ALA A 189 32.53 -14.28 -12.87
CA ALA A 189 33.92 -13.88 -12.62
C ALA A 189 35.05 -14.74 -13.24
N ASN A 190 34.74 -15.74 -14.07
CA ASN A 190 35.72 -16.62 -14.71
C ASN A 190 36.12 -16.22 -16.16
N THR A 191 35.70 -15.04 -16.64
CA THR A 191 35.91 -14.60 -18.03
C THR A 191 36.98 -13.52 -18.18
N GLY A 192 38.17 -13.72 -17.60
CA GLY A 192 39.33 -12.85 -17.85
C GLY A 192 39.15 -11.38 -17.40
N SER A 193 40.19 -10.56 -17.60
CA SER A 193 40.27 -9.20 -17.03
C SER A 193 39.35 -8.15 -17.70
N VAL A 194 38.55 -8.52 -18.70
CA VAL A 194 37.65 -7.62 -19.44
C VAL A 194 36.26 -8.24 -19.53
N GLY A 195 35.42 -8.01 -18.51
CA GLY A 195 34.03 -8.49 -18.50
C GLY A 195 33.13 -7.71 -19.46
N LEU A 196 32.20 -8.40 -20.13
CA LEU A 196 31.29 -7.84 -21.13
C LEU A 196 30.39 -6.75 -20.52
N CYS A 197 29.98 -6.95 -19.26
CA CYS A 197 29.16 -6.00 -18.50
C CYS A 197 29.93 -4.77 -17.97
N THR A 198 31.25 -4.71 -18.15
CA THR A 198 32.05 -3.54 -17.72
C THR A 198 32.26 -2.52 -18.83
N ARG A 199 32.10 -2.94 -20.10
CA ARG A 199 32.40 -2.13 -21.28
C ARG A 199 31.16 -1.97 -22.14
N TYR A 200 30.95 -0.73 -22.58
CA TYR A 200 29.82 -0.39 -23.43
C TYR A 200 29.88 -1.05 -24.81
N ALA A 201 31.07 -1.19 -25.38
CA ALA A 201 31.26 -1.89 -26.64
C ALA A 201 32.52 -2.76 -26.58
N VAL A 202 32.41 -3.99 -27.07
CA VAL A 202 33.54 -4.88 -27.29
C VAL A 202 33.92 -4.83 -28.78
N PRO A 203 35.17 -4.44 -29.11
CA PRO A 203 35.62 -4.28 -30.49
C PRO A 203 35.36 -5.52 -31.35
N GLY A 204 35.01 -5.30 -32.61
CA GLY A 204 34.87 -6.35 -33.63
C GLY A 204 36.21 -7.00 -34.00
N LEU A 205 36.15 -8.07 -34.79
CA LEU A 205 37.34 -8.69 -35.37
C LEU A 205 37.73 -7.94 -36.65
N PRO A 206 39.01 -7.54 -36.81
CA PRO A 206 39.46 -6.88 -38.03
C PRO A 206 39.45 -7.87 -39.20
N ARG A 207 38.92 -7.44 -40.35
CA ARG A 207 39.09 -8.19 -41.60
C ARG A 207 40.37 -7.74 -42.30
N PHE A 208 41.27 -8.68 -42.57
CA PHE A 208 42.45 -8.40 -43.39
C PHE A 208 42.03 -8.23 -44.86
N ARG A 209 42.62 -7.26 -45.57
CA ARG A 209 42.38 -7.07 -47.01
C ARG A 209 42.89 -8.29 -47.77
N SER A 210 42.19 -8.64 -48.85
CA SER A 210 42.52 -9.75 -49.75
C SER A 210 44.00 -9.71 -50.15
N SER A 211 44.70 -10.79 -49.87
CA SER A 211 46.06 -11.01 -50.36
C SER A 211 45.92 -11.73 -51.70
N ASN A 212 46.60 -11.28 -52.76
CA ASN A 212 46.49 -11.83 -54.13
C ASN A 212 47.00 -13.29 -54.28
N VAL A 213 46.86 -14.14 -53.26
CA VAL A 213 47.20 -15.56 -53.26
C VAL A 213 45.92 -16.36 -53.52
N LEU A 214 45.80 -16.91 -54.74
CA LEU A 214 44.69 -17.77 -55.17
C LEU A 214 44.39 -18.86 -54.13
N GLY A 215 43.16 -18.88 -53.62
CA GLY A 215 42.63 -19.92 -52.73
C GLY A 215 42.74 -19.66 -51.23
N MET A 216 43.56 -18.69 -50.76
CA MET A 216 43.66 -18.36 -49.33
C MET A 216 42.58 -17.38 -48.85
N ASP A 217 42.07 -16.52 -49.73
CA ASP A 217 41.06 -15.52 -49.37
C ASP A 217 39.70 -16.15 -49.05
N GLU A 218 39.29 -17.21 -49.76
CA GLU A 218 38.01 -17.89 -49.54
C GLU A 218 38.00 -18.63 -48.19
N THR A 219 39.07 -19.37 -47.87
CA THR A 219 39.21 -20.09 -46.60
C THR A 219 39.35 -19.13 -45.41
N THR A 220 40.02 -17.99 -45.59
CA THR A 220 40.21 -17.00 -44.52
C THR A 220 38.92 -16.24 -44.24
N ASN A 221 38.17 -15.85 -45.27
CA ASN A 221 36.87 -15.21 -45.09
C ASN A 221 35.86 -16.15 -44.41
N ALA A 222 35.76 -17.41 -44.86
CA ALA A 222 34.88 -18.40 -44.23
C ALA A 222 35.24 -18.66 -42.75
N PHE A 223 36.53 -18.65 -42.40
CA PHE A 223 36.97 -18.78 -41.01
C PHE A 223 36.59 -17.55 -40.17
N ILE A 224 36.79 -16.34 -40.69
CA ILE A 224 36.39 -15.09 -40.00
C ILE A 224 34.87 -15.04 -39.83
N ASP A 225 34.10 -15.41 -40.86
CA ASP A 225 32.63 -15.49 -40.82
C ASP A 225 32.17 -16.44 -39.70
N ALA A 226 32.81 -17.61 -39.57
CA ALA A 226 32.50 -18.57 -38.51
C ALA A 226 32.78 -18.00 -37.11
N ILE A 227 33.89 -17.27 -36.91
CA ILE A 227 34.19 -16.65 -35.62
C ILE A 227 33.22 -15.50 -35.32
N VAL A 228 32.90 -14.66 -36.32
CA VAL A 228 31.93 -13.57 -36.15
C VAL A 228 30.55 -14.13 -35.79
N SER A 229 30.12 -15.21 -36.45
CA SER A 229 28.89 -15.92 -36.10
C SER A 229 28.89 -16.44 -34.66
N GLN A 230 29.98 -17.10 -34.21
CA GLN A 230 30.10 -17.58 -32.83
C GLN A 230 30.10 -16.44 -31.80
N LYS A 231 30.72 -15.31 -32.13
CA LYS A 231 30.71 -14.12 -31.29
C LYS A 231 29.31 -13.51 -31.17
N ASN A 232 28.57 -13.47 -32.27
CA ASN A 232 27.19 -12.98 -32.29
C ASN A 232 26.26 -13.88 -31.46
N GLU A 233 26.49 -15.20 -31.49
CA GLU A 233 25.79 -16.17 -30.65
C GLU A 233 26.04 -15.92 -29.15
N ASP A 234 27.31 -15.69 -28.74
CA ASP A 234 27.64 -15.39 -27.35
C ASP A 234 26.99 -14.08 -26.86
N CYS A 235 27.02 -13.01 -27.68
CA CYS A 235 26.37 -11.73 -27.36
C CYS A 235 24.84 -11.87 -27.21
N THR A 236 24.22 -12.71 -28.04
CA THR A 236 22.78 -13.04 -27.94
C THR A 236 22.48 -13.84 -26.68
N ARG A 237 23.30 -14.85 -26.35
CA ARG A 237 23.14 -15.67 -25.14
C ARG A 237 23.25 -14.83 -23.86
N ARG A 238 24.16 -13.85 -23.83
CA ARG A 238 24.29 -12.90 -22.69
C ARG A 238 23.07 -11.99 -22.55
N THR A 239 22.51 -11.55 -23.68
CA THR A 239 21.25 -10.80 -23.70
C THR A 239 20.11 -11.60 -23.06
N GLN A 240 20.00 -12.89 -23.40
CA GLN A 240 19.00 -13.79 -22.81
C GLN A 240 19.17 -13.94 -21.29
N VAL A 241 20.40 -14.13 -20.81
CA VAL A 241 20.70 -14.21 -19.37
C VAL A 241 20.26 -12.95 -18.61
N ASN A 242 20.57 -11.77 -19.15
CA ASN A 242 20.18 -10.50 -18.55
C ASN A 242 18.67 -10.30 -18.54
N PHE A 243 17.99 -10.68 -19.62
CA PHE A 243 16.53 -10.67 -19.70
C PHE A 243 15.88 -11.60 -18.68
N PHE A 244 16.30 -12.88 -18.61
CA PHE A 244 15.71 -13.86 -17.70
C PHE A 244 15.93 -13.48 -16.23
N THR A 245 17.08 -12.90 -15.90
CA THR A 245 17.35 -12.38 -14.54
C THR A 245 16.39 -11.23 -14.20
N SER A 246 16.23 -10.26 -15.11
CA SER A 246 15.31 -9.13 -14.91
C SER A 246 13.87 -9.61 -14.74
N ASN A 247 13.44 -10.55 -15.58
CA ASN A 247 12.12 -11.17 -15.54
C ASN A 247 11.88 -11.95 -14.24
N LEU A 248 12.88 -12.74 -13.80
CA LEU A 248 12.84 -13.46 -12.51
C LEU A 248 12.59 -12.49 -11.35
N TRP A 249 13.34 -11.39 -11.25
CA TRP A 249 13.16 -10.46 -10.14
C TRP A 249 11.80 -9.74 -10.14
N ALA A 250 11.20 -9.53 -11.32
CA ALA A 250 9.88 -8.91 -11.44
C ALA A 250 8.72 -9.90 -11.23
N TYR A 251 8.79 -11.10 -11.80
CA TYR A 251 7.64 -11.99 -11.97
C TYR A 251 7.82 -13.43 -11.46
N ASN A 252 8.92 -13.77 -10.78
CA ASN A 252 9.09 -15.12 -10.25
C ASN A 252 7.94 -15.55 -9.33
N VAL A 253 7.55 -16.81 -9.41
CA VAL A 253 6.59 -17.44 -8.51
C VAL A 253 7.23 -18.69 -7.94
N LEU A 254 7.14 -18.84 -6.62
CA LEU A 254 7.70 -20.00 -5.92
C LEU A 254 6.78 -21.21 -6.16
N GLY A 255 7.35 -22.33 -6.58
CA GLY A 255 6.61 -23.58 -6.81
C GLY A 255 7.44 -24.59 -7.60
N ASP A 256 6.99 -25.84 -7.59
CA ASP A 256 7.66 -27.00 -8.23
C ASP A 256 7.22 -27.22 -9.69
N ALA A 257 6.71 -26.17 -10.36
CA ALA A 257 6.27 -26.25 -11.75
C ALA A 257 7.44 -26.56 -12.68
N ALA A 258 7.25 -27.51 -13.61
CA ALA A 258 8.20 -27.75 -14.70
C ALA A 258 8.28 -26.52 -15.64
N ASP A 259 9.45 -26.29 -16.22
CA ASP A 259 9.74 -25.20 -17.18
C ASP A 259 9.46 -23.79 -16.61
N ASN A 260 9.90 -23.57 -15.38
CA ASN A 260 9.84 -22.26 -14.74
C ASN A 260 10.94 -21.35 -15.31
N ILE A 261 10.70 -20.04 -15.41
CA ILE A 261 11.73 -19.05 -15.76
C ILE A 261 12.94 -19.17 -14.83
N LYS A 262 12.71 -19.61 -13.58
CA LYS A 262 13.76 -19.96 -12.62
C LYS A 262 14.79 -20.96 -13.16
N ASP A 263 14.38 -21.93 -13.98
CA ASP A 263 15.29 -22.96 -14.52
C ASP A 263 16.17 -22.43 -15.67
N LEU A 264 15.76 -21.30 -16.28
CA LEU A 264 16.46 -20.65 -17.39
C LEU A 264 17.33 -19.48 -16.93
N ALA A 265 17.02 -18.88 -15.78
CA ALA A 265 17.74 -17.76 -15.20
C ALA A 265 18.89 -18.25 -14.29
N PRO A 266 19.97 -17.47 -14.13
CA PRO A 266 20.94 -17.72 -13.08
C PRO A 266 20.32 -17.70 -11.68
N GLU A 267 20.89 -18.49 -10.76
CA GLU A 267 20.47 -18.56 -9.36
C GLU A 267 20.91 -17.33 -8.53
N VAL A 268 20.54 -16.12 -8.98
CA VAL A 268 20.79 -14.86 -8.25
C VAL A 268 19.48 -14.41 -7.61
N ALA A 269 19.32 -14.64 -6.31
CA ALA A 269 18.10 -14.36 -5.55
C ALA A 269 16.84 -15.03 -6.11
N ALA A 270 17.00 -16.23 -6.68
CA ALA A 270 15.95 -17.02 -7.33
C ALA A 270 15.01 -17.76 -6.33
N ASN A 271 15.40 -17.81 -5.06
CA ASN A 271 14.66 -18.43 -3.94
C ASN A 271 13.53 -17.55 -3.38
N ARG A 272 13.26 -16.39 -3.99
CA ARG A 272 12.26 -15.42 -3.50
C ARG A 272 11.23 -15.12 -4.58
N MET A 273 10.00 -14.83 -4.14
CA MET A 273 8.94 -14.40 -5.05
C MET A 273 9.32 -13.08 -5.76
N GLY A 274 8.86 -12.94 -7.00
CA GLY A 274 9.02 -11.72 -7.78
C GLY A 274 8.22 -10.57 -7.19
N ALA A 275 8.63 -9.35 -7.52
CA ALA A 275 8.01 -8.14 -6.98
C ALA A 275 6.50 -8.05 -7.28
N PHE A 276 6.09 -8.33 -8.53
CA PHE A 276 4.70 -8.19 -8.96
C PHE A 276 3.78 -9.25 -8.32
N PRO A 277 4.07 -10.57 -8.38
CA PRO A 277 3.20 -11.58 -7.77
C PRO A 277 3.02 -11.36 -6.25
N GLN A 278 4.09 -11.01 -5.54
CA GLN A 278 4.03 -10.79 -4.10
C GLN A 278 3.23 -9.53 -3.74
N ALA A 279 3.45 -8.41 -4.46
CA ALA A 279 2.69 -7.18 -4.23
C ALA A 279 1.20 -7.35 -4.61
N PHE A 280 0.90 -8.14 -5.64
CA PHE A 280 -0.48 -8.47 -6.04
C PHE A 280 -1.19 -9.30 -4.96
N GLU A 281 -0.55 -10.35 -4.43
CA GLU A 281 -1.10 -11.16 -3.34
C GLU A 281 -1.38 -10.33 -2.08
N LEU A 282 -0.42 -9.50 -1.67
CA LEU A 282 -0.61 -8.57 -0.54
C LEU A 282 -1.79 -7.62 -0.79
N GLY A 283 -1.95 -7.15 -2.03
CA GLY A 283 -3.08 -6.31 -2.43
C GLY A 283 -4.44 -7.00 -2.26
N LEU A 284 -4.55 -8.26 -2.67
CA LEU A 284 -5.76 -9.07 -2.47
C LEU A 284 -6.06 -9.27 -0.98
N ARG A 285 -5.05 -9.61 -0.17
CA ARG A 285 -5.20 -9.76 1.29
C ARG A 285 -5.68 -8.46 1.94
N ILE A 286 -5.16 -7.31 1.54
CA ILE A 286 -5.62 -6.00 2.01
C ILE A 286 -7.07 -5.73 1.63
N ARG A 287 -7.51 -6.07 0.41
CA ARG A 287 -8.92 -5.94 0.00
C ARG A 287 -9.86 -6.81 0.83
N ASN A 288 -9.43 -8.02 1.20
CA ASN A 288 -10.21 -8.88 2.07
C ASN A 288 -10.35 -8.26 3.47
N LEU A 289 -9.28 -7.69 4.04
CA LEU A 289 -9.34 -6.96 5.32
C LEU A 289 -10.19 -5.69 5.24
N GLU A 290 -10.12 -4.93 4.15
CA GLU A 290 -10.97 -3.75 3.91
C GLU A 290 -12.46 -4.13 3.87
N ALA A 291 -12.79 -5.26 3.25
CA ALA A 291 -14.17 -5.77 3.20
C ALA A 291 -14.70 -6.12 4.61
N GLN A 292 -13.85 -6.68 5.48
CA GLN A 292 -14.21 -7.00 6.88
C GLN A 292 -14.48 -5.74 7.70
N VAL A 293 -13.68 -4.67 7.52
CA VAL A 293 -13.90 -3.38 8.19
C VAL A 293 -15.22 -2.74 7.77
N ASN A 294 -15.58 -2.88 6.49
CA ASN A 294 -16.79 -2.29 5.89
C ASN A 294 -18.06 -3.15 6.03
N ILE A 295 -18.07 -4.18 6.87
CA ILE A 295 -19.27 -4.97 7.11
C ILE A 295 -20.42 -4.11 7.64
N GLU A 296 -21.64 -4.48 7.24
CA GLU A 296 -22.83 -3.71 7.57
C GLU A 296 -23.06 -3.63 9.09
N PRO A 297 -23.50 -2.47 9.62
CA PRO A 297 -23.73 -2.30 11.06
C PRO A 297 -24.99 -3.03 11.50
N ASN A 298 -24.93 -3.71 12.65
CA ASN A 298 -26.02 -4.48 13.23
C ASN A 298 -27.00 -3.57 13.98
N LYS A 299 -28.29 -3.90 13.88
CA LYS A 299 -29.38 -3.15 14.53
C LYS A 299 -30.01 -3.99 15.64
N GLY A 300 -30.22 -3.39 16.80
CA GLY A 300 -31.00 -4.00 17.88
C GLY A 300 -30.43 -5.31 18.41
N VAL A 301 -29.15 -5.33 18.78
CA VAL A 301 -28.49 -6.53 19.35
C VAL A 301 -28.77 -6.61 20.85
N CYS A 302 -29.27 -7.75 21.33
CA CYS A 302 -29.51 -8.00 22.75
C CYS A 302 -29.10 -9.42 23.17
N LEU A 303 -29.16 -9.74 24.47
CA LEU A 303 -28.83 -11.08 24.96
C LEU A 303 -29.86 -12.12 24.52
N ASN A 304 -31.16 -11.85 24.72
CA ASN A 304 -32.25 -12.76 24.43
C ASN A 304 -33.31 -12.07 23.58
N SER A 305 -33.67 -12.64 22.44
CA SER A 305 -34.70 -12.10 21.54
C SER A 305 -36.00 -11.82 22.32
N GLY A 306 -36.51 -10.59 22.23
CA GLY A 306 -37.71 -10.14 22.93
C GLY A 306 -37.50 -9.51 24.31
N SER A 307 -36.25 -9.37 24.81
CA SER A 307 -35.99 -8.70 26.09
C SER A 307 -36.18 -7.18 26.07
N HIS A 308 -36.32 -6.59 24.88
CA HIS A 308 -36.64 -5.18 24.65
C HIS A 308 -37.43 -5.04 23.32
N PRO A 309 -38.35 -4.07 23.18
CA PRO A 309 -39.14 -3.89 21.95
C PRO A 309 -38.30 -3.67 20.67
N ASN A 310 -37.09 -3.13 20.83
CA ASN A 310 -36.15 -2.86 19.73
C ASN A 310 -35.06 -3.94 19.58
N CYS A 311 -35.15 -5.07 20.27
CA CYS A 311 -34.24 -6.18 20.03
C CYS A 311 -34.66 -6.96 18.78
N VAL A 312 -33.79 -6.96 17.77
CA VAL A 312 -33.99 -7.63 16.48
C VAL A 312 -33.15 -8.90 16.38
N GLN A 313 -31.96 -8.92 17.00
CA GLN A 313 -31.00 -10.03 16.89
C GLN A 313 -30.44 -10.42 18.26
N SER A 314 -30.45 -11.72 18.59
CA SER A 314 -29.75 -12.23 19.77
C SER A 314 -28.25 -12.31 19.48
N LEU A 315 -27.44 -11.89 20.46
CA LEU A 315 -26.00 -12.05 20.42
C LEU A 315 -25.58 -13.52 20.31
N ASN A 316 -26.36 -14.45 20.90
CA ASN A 316 -26.07 -15.89 20.81
C ASN A 316 -26.19 -16.41 19.38
N ASP A 317 -27.12 -15.87 18.59
CA ASP A 317 -27.27 -16.23 17.17
C ASP A 317 -26.11 -15.68 16.34
N ILE A 318 -25.62 -14.48 16.68
CA ILE A 318 -24.45 -13.87 16.03
C ILE A 318 -23.17 -14.65 16.39
N THR A 319 -22.99 -15.04 17.66
CA THR A 319 -21.81 -15.79 18.09
C THR A 319 -21.82 -17.25 17.64
N ALA A 320 -23.00 -17.87 17.48
CA ALA A 320 -23.11 -19.26 17.02
C ALA A 320 -22.99 -19.40 15.49
N ASN A 321 -23.53 -18.44 14.72
CA ASN A 321 -23.62 -18.55 13.25
C ASN A 321 -22.64 -17.64 12.49
N ALA A 322 -22.02 -16.65 13.15
CA ALA A 322 -21.21 -15.62 12.51
C ALA A 322 -19.97 -15.24 13.34
N GLN A 323 -19.27 -16.22 13.93
CA GLN A 323 -17.99 -15.99 14.64
C GLN A 323 -16.84 -15.70 13.67
N THR A 324 -16.98 -14.62 12.89
CA THR A 324 -15.96 -14.12 11.99
C THR A 324 -15.28 -12.88 12.60
N PRO A 325 -14.03 -12.58 12.22
CA PRO A 325 -13.36 -11.34 12.62
C PRO A 325 -14.08 -10.06 12.17
N SER A 326 -15.02 -10.14 11.23
CA SER A 326 -15.84 -9.02 10.76
C SER A 326 -16.87 -8.58 11.80
N HIS A 327 -17.55 -9.54 12.45
CA HIS A 327 -18.52 -9.27 13.50
C HIS A 327 -17.87 -9.01 14.87
N GLU A 328 -16.53 -8.92 14.93
CA GLU A 328 -15.84 -8.70 16.20
C GLU A 328 -16.17 -7.39 16.89
N ARG A 329 -16.41 -6.38 16.06
CA ARG A 329 -16.75 -5.03 16.51
C ARG A 329 -18.00 -5.02 17.39
N ILE A 330 -19.06 -5.70 16.98
CA ILE A 330 -20.35 -5.66 17.69
C ILE A 330 -20.33 -6.49 18.97
N TYR A 331 -19.71 -7.67 18.97
CA TYR A 331 -19.69 -8.49 20.19
C TYR A 331 -18.85 -7.84 21.28
N LYS A 332 -17.70 -7.24 20.94
CA LYS A 332 -16.86 -6.53 21.92
C LYS A 332 -17.55 -5.27 22.43
N ALA A 333 -18.21 -4.53 21.55
CA ALA A 333 -19.00 -3.37 21.95
C ALA A 333 -20.12 -3.76 22.92
N PHE A 334 -20.88 -4.83 22.61
CA PHE A 334 -21.98 -5.29 23.43
C PHE A 334 -21.51 -5.75 24.82
N TRP A 335 -20.52 -6.64 24.90
CA TRP A 335 -20.03 -7.15 26.19
C TRP A 335 -19.35 -6.08 27.03
N SER A 336 -18.66 -5.12 26.40
CA SER A 336 -18.10 -3.95 27.09
C SER A 336 -19.20 -3.11 27.73
N GLY A 337 -20.27 -2.80 26.99
CA GLY A 337 -21.41 -2.05 27.53
C GLY A 337 -22.17 -2.82 28.62
N ALA A 338 -22.52 -4.08 28.36
CA ALA A 338 -23.27 -4.92 29.29
C ALA A 338 -22.57 -5.12 30.65
N ARG A 339 -21.23 -5.17 30.67
CA ARG A 339 -20.44 -5.29 31.91
C ARG A 339 -20.38 -3.99 32.72
N ASN A 340 -20.61 -2.84 32.08
CA ASN A 340 -20.62 -1.53 32.74
C ASN A 340 -22.02 -1.11 33.23
N LEU A 341 -23.05 -1.90 32.95
CA LEU A 341 -24.42 -1.72 33.46
C LEU A 341 -24.60 -2.34 34.85
N GLY A 342 -24.02 -1.71 35.87
CA GLY A 342 -24.31 -1.99 37.29
C GLY A 342 -23.77 -3.34 37.84
N SER A 343 -23.97 -3.57 39.15
CA SER A 343 -23.57 -4.82 39.83
C SER A 343 -24.64 -5.92 39.67
N GLU A 344 -24.37 -7.13 40.16
CA GLU A 344 -25.29 -8.29 40.06
C GLU A 344 -26.72 -8.05 40.62
N SER A 345 -26.92 -7.02 41.44
CA SER A 345 -28.24 -6.63 41.94
C SER A 345 -29.07 -5.78 40.96
N ASP A 346 -28.46 -5.14 39.96
CA ASP A 346 -29.11 -4.26 38.97
C ASP A 346 -29.48 -5.05 37.68
N ARG A 347 -30.07 -6.24 37.86
CA ARG A 347 -30.30 -7.23 36.78
C ARG A 347 -31.27 -6.73 35.68
N GLU A 348 -32.19 -5.84 36.02
CA GLU A 348 -33.25 -5.33 35.14
C GLU A 348 -32.72 -4.56 33.92
N MET A 349 -31.76 -3.65 34.12
CA MET A 349 -31.17 -2.86 33.03
C MET A 349 -30.27 -3.70 32.13
N ARG A 350 -29.62 -4.72 32.69
CA ARG A 350 -28.72 -5.61 31.95
C ARG A 350 -29.48 -6.61 31.08
N GLU A 351 -30.63 -7.11 31.54
CA GLU A 351 -31.49 -8.01 30.76
C GLU A 351 -32.21 -7.29 29.60
N SER A 352 -32.59 -6.04 29.81
CA SER A 352 -33.24 -5.19 28.79
C SER A 352 -32.26 -4.41 27.89
N PHE A 353 -30.95 -4.57 28.07
CA PHE A 353 -29.96 -3.82 27.30
C PHE A 353 -29.96 -4.21 25.83
N THR A 354 -30.13 -3.21 24.98
CA THR A 354 -30.08 -3.34 23.52
C THR A 354 -29.07 -2.34 22.95
N LEU A 355 -28.17 -2.84 22.09
CA LEU A 355 -27.16 -2.02 21.41
C LEU A 355 -27.45 -1.98 19.91
N THR A 356 -27.40 -0.78 19.33
CA THR A 356 -27.55 -0.57 17.89
C THR A 356 -26.33 0.19 17.36
N GLU A 357 -25.69 -0.34 16.32
CA GLU A 357 -24.65 0.39 15.58
C GLU A 357 -25.32 1.45 14.70
N ILE A 358 -24.87 2.70 14.80
CA ILE A 358 -25.36 3.79 13.96
C ILE A 358 -24.52 3.80 12.69
N ALA A 359 -25.17 3.57 11.55
CA ALA A 359 -24.51 3.43 10.27
C ALA A 359 -24.04 4.79 9.72
N PRO A 360 -22.77 4.94 9.32
CA PRO A 360 -22.35 6.05 8.48
C PRO A 360 -23.10 6.04 7.14
N ALA A 361 -23.32 7.23 6.58
CA ALA A 361 -23.77 7.35 5.20
C ALA A 361 -22.79 6.61 4.28
N PRO A 362 -23.27 5.68 3.44
CA PRO A 362 -22.39 4.94 2.55
C PRO A 362 -21.84 5.88 1.48
N LYS A 363 -20.55 5.76 1.17
CA LYS A 363 -20.00 6.30 -0.08
C LYS A 363 -20.59 5.49 -1.23
N SER A 364 -21.06 6.17 -2.28
CA SER A 364 -21.50 5.49 -3.51
C SER A 364 -20.37 4.65 -4.08
N VAL A 365 -20.73 3.46 -4.55
CA VAL A 365 -19.79 2.56 -5.23
C VAL A 365 -19.49 3.18 -6.60
N GLY A 366 -18.23 3.55 -6.84
CA GLY A 366 -17.77 3.99 -8.14
C GLY A 366 -17.77 2.85 -9.17
N ASN A 367 -17.20 3.09 -10.35
CA ASN A 367 -16.98 2.02 -11.34
C ASN A 367 -16.15 0.86 -10.72
N SER A 368 -16.35 -0.37 -11.18
CA SER A 368 -15.53 -1.54 -10.85
C SER A 368 -14.03 -1.28 -11.02
N PHE A 369 -13.67 -0.39 -11.96
CA PHE A 369 -12.30 -0.05 -12.32
C PHE A 369 -11.73 1.19 -11.62
N ASP A 370 -12.49 1.85 -10.74
CA ASP A 370 -11.97 2.91 -9.88
C ASP A 370 -10.85 2.33 -9.00
N LEU A 371 -9.80 3.12 -8.72
CA LEU A 371 -8.72 2.72 -7.79
C LEU A 371 -9.23 2.33 -6.40
N SER A 372 -10.41 2.81 -6.04
CA SER A 372 -11.15 2.41 -4.83
C SER A 372 -11.64 0.95 -4.91
N ASN A 373 -12.00 0.45 -6.08
CA ASN A 373 -12.61 -0.87 -6.30
C ASN A 373 -11.69 -1.87 -7.02
N LEU A 374 -10.55 -1.43 -7.55
CA LEU A 374 -9.59 -2.30 -8.22
C LEU A 374 -9.16 -3.47 -7.32
N LEU A 375 -9.07 -4.67 -7.89
CA LEU A 375 -8.87 -5.96 -7.20
C LEU A 375 -10.07 -6.47 -6.38
N ILE A 376 -11.25 -5.86 -6.50
CA ILE A 376 -12.51 -6.39 -5.96
C ILE A 376 -13.25 -7.09 -7.11
N PRO A 377 -13.70 -8.35 -6.95
CA PRO A 377 -14.43 -9.07 -8.01
C PRO A 377 -15.65 -8.28 -8.49
N SER A 378 -15.89 -8.28 -9.80
CA SER A 378 -17.03 -7.59 -10.40
C SER A 378 -18.35 -8.11 -9.80
N GLY A 379 -19.23 -7.20 -9.38
CA GLY A 379 -20.51 -7.54 -8.74
C GLY A 379 -20.43 -7.81 -7.24
N LYS A 380 -19.23 -7.87 -6.64
CA LYS A 380 -19.04 -7.92 -5.17
C LYS A 380 -18.67 -6.57 -4.55
N GLN A 381 -18.75 -5.47 -5.30
CA GLN A 381 -18.47 -4.15 -4.74
C GLN A 381 -19.57 -3.74 -3.77
N LYS A 382 -19.24 -3.69 -2.47
CA LYS A 382 -20.16 -3.27 -1.41
C LYS A 382 -20.02 -1.76 -1.15
N PRO A 383 -21.10 -1.09 -0.71
CA PRO A 383 -21.01 0.30 -0.25
C PRO A 383 -20.01 0.44 0.89
N LYS A 384 -19.07 1.37 0.77
CA LYS A 384 -18.02 1.60 1.78
C LYS A 384 -18.54 2.58 2.83
N ARG A 385 -18.51 2.17 4.11
CA ARG A 385 -19.05 2.96 5.24
C ARG A 385 -17.97 3.48 6.18
N TYR A 386 -16.94 2.67 6.43
CA TYR A 386 -15.95 2.93 7.47
C TYR A 386 -14.54 3.18 6.94
N LEU A 387 -14.17 2.54 5.82
CA LEU A 387 -12.84 2.62 5.26
C LEU A 387 -12.90 2.60 3.73
N ASP A 388 -12.13 3.46 3.09
CA ASP A 388 -11.91 3.43 1.66
C ASP A 388 -10.42 3.53 1.38
N LEU A 389 -9.87 2.45 0.83
CA LEU A 389 -8.48 2.38 0.40
C LEU A 389 -8.41 2.53 -1.12
N LYS A 390 -7.53 3.41 -1.58
CA LYS A 390 -7.22 3.57 -3.00
C LYS A 390 -5.89 2.90 -3.30
N LEU A 391 -5.89 1.99 -4.28
CA LEU A 391 -4.70 1.29 -4.74
C LEU A 391 -3.91 2.19 -5.70
N GLN A 392 -2.61 2.31 -5.48
CA GLN A 392 -1.71 3.03 -6.39
C GLN A 392 -1.04 2.02 -7.33
N THR A 393 -1.60 1.87 -8.52
CA THR A 393 -1.01 1.05 -9.60
C THR A 393 -0.22 1.91 -10.56
N VAL A 394 1.05 1.57 -10.81
CA VAL A 394 1.96 2.36 -11.66
C VAL A 394 2.58 1.47 -12.72
N ASN A 395 2.69 1.97 -13.94
CA ASN A 395 3.38 1.29 -15.03
C ASN A 395 4.88 1.54 -14.93
N LEU A 396 5.65 0.50 -14.63
CA LEU A 396 7.10 0.58 -14.43
C LEU A 396 7.84 -0.20 -15.52
N ALA A 397 9.07 0.18 -15.83
CA ALA A 397 9.92 -0.60 -16.73
C ALA A 397 11.37 -0.66 -16.22
N THR A 398 11.88 -1.87 -16.00
CA THR A 398 13.27 -2.12 -15.59
C THR A 398 14.14 -2.44 -16.79
N PHE A 399 15.33 -1.86 -16.86
CA PHE A 399 16.24 -2.09 -17.97
C PHE A 399 17.12 -3.31 -17.77
N TYR A 400 17.37 -4.03 -18.84
CA TYR A 400 18.43 -5.03 -18.95
C TYR A 400 19.35 -4.67 -20.11
N THR A 401 20.62 -5.07 -20.02
CA THR A 401 21.58 -4.82 -21.09
C THR A 401 21.48 -5.92 -22.14
N ALA A 402 21.14 -5.54 -23.37
CA ALA A 402 21.23 -6.39 -24.55
C ALA A 402 22.51 -6.05 -25.32
N PHE A 403 23.17 -7.06 -25.88
CA PHE A 403 24.35 -6.88 -26.72
C PHE A 403 23.96 -7.13 -28.17
N THR A 404 23.90 -6.05 -28.95
CA THR A 404 23.62 -6.11 -30.39
C THR A 404 24.94 -6.18 -31.14
N SER A 405 25.01 -7.03 -32.16
CA SER A 405 26.17 -7.09 -33.05
C SER A 405 26.06 -5.98 -34.10
N THR A 406 27.15 -5.27 -34.34
CA THR A 406 27.25 -4.22 -35.36
C THR A 406 28.50 -4.40 -36.21
N THR A 407 28.44 -3.91 -37.45
CA THR A 407 29.63 -3.68 -38.29
C THR A 407 30.25 -2.31 -37.97
N ASP A 408 31.56 -2.18 -38.10
CA ASP A 408 32.29 -0.92 -37.89
C ASP A 408 33.06 -0.57 -39.17
N GLU A 409 32.44 0.25 -40.02
CA GLU A 409 33.00 0.68 -41.31
C GLU A 409 34.17 1.66 -41.15
N ASP A 410 34.20 2.42 -40.04
CA ASP A 410 35.24 3.42 -39.74
C ASP A 410 36.54 2.83 -39.20
N GLY A 411 36.55 1.51 -38.98
CA GLY A 411 37.70 0.67 -38.68
C GLY A 411 38.47 0.96 -37.38
N TYR A 412 39.34 0.03 -37.02
CA TYR A 412 40.32 0.23 -35.95
C TYR A 412 41.43 1.17 -36.45
N ASP A 413 41.56 2.36 -35.85
CA ASP A 413 42.75 3.21 -36.07
C ASP A 413 43.93 2.63 -35.29
N GLY A 414 44.68 1.76 -35.94
CA GLY A 414 45.95 1.24 -35.45
C GLY A 414 47.06 2.29 -35.55
N SER A 415 46.84 3.50 -35.04
CA SER A 415 47.79 4.61 -35.08
C SER A 415 48.99 4.38 -34.13
N ARG A 416 49.80 3.37 -34.45
CA ARG A 416 51.24 3.59 -34.49
C ARG A 416 51.51 4.37 -35.77
N ALA A 417 52.08 5.56 -35.63
CA ALA A 417 52.48 6.42 -36.73
C ALA A 417 53.21 5.59 -37.82
N GLY A 418 52.54 5.39 -38.96
CA GLY A 418 53.07 4.64 -40.11
C GLY A 418 52.20 3.51 -40.68
N ALA A 419 51.08 3.13 -40.08
CA ALA A 419 50.19 2.09 -40.62
C ALA A 419 49.12 2.66 -41.59
N VAL A 420 48.94 1.97 -42.72
CA VAL A 420 48.07 2.34 -43.84
C VAL A 420 46.61 1.97 -43.54
N GLY A 421 45.75 2.98 -43.36
CA GLY A 421 44.29 2.89 -43.49
C GLY A 421 43.51 2.24 -42.34
N ALA A 422 42.27 2.70 -42.12
CA ALA A 422 41.30 2.06 -41.24
C ALA A 422 40.98 0.65 -41.75
N VAL A 423 41.02 -0.34 -40.86
CA VAL A 423 40.66 -1.73 -41.16
C VAL A 423 39.25 -1.97 -40.65
N ALA A 424 38.31 -2.23 -41.56
CA ALA A 424 36.92 -2.55 -41.22
C ALA A 424 36.87 -3.75 -40.26
N ALA A 425 36.03 -3.65 -39.24
CA ALA A 425 35.87 -4.69 -38.22
C ALA A 425 34.41 -5.13 -38.13
N GLU A 426 34.19 -6.42 -37.93
CA GLU A 426 32.86 -7.02 -37.90
C GLU A 426 32.63 -7.81 -36.61
N GLY A 427 31.35 -7.99 -36.23
CA GLY A 427 31.00 -8.66 -34.98
C GLY A 427 31.32 -7.83 -33.73
N LYS A 428 31.18 -6.51 -33.79
CA LYS A 428 31.32 -5.64 -32.61
C LYS A 428 30.07 -5.80 -31.74
N CYS A 429 30.22 -6.11 -30.45
CA CYS A 429 29.07 -6.21 -29.56
C CYS A 429 28.90 -4.90 -28.81
N THR A 430 27.81 -4.18 -29.12
CA THR A 430 27.46 -2.89 -28.54
C THR A 430 26.31 -3.08 -27.56
N ALA A 431 26.44 -2.49 -26.37
CA ALA A 431 25.42 -2.54 -25.33
C ALA A 431 24.26 -1.60 -25.66
N THR A 432 23.05 -2.15 -25.72
CA THR A 432 21.78 -1.46 -25.88
C THR A 432 20.93 -1.76 -24.64
N LYS A 433 20.38 -0.74 -23.98
CA LYS A 433 19.55 -0.93 -22.79
C LYS A 433 18.09 -1.09 -23.19
N ILE A 434 17.48 -2.23 -22.85
CA ILE A 434 16.09 -2.54 -23.19
C ILE A 434 15.22 -2.55 -21.93
N GLY A 435 14.15 -1.77 -21.92
CA GLY A 435 13.18 -1.68 -20.84
C GLY A 435 12.16 -2.81 -20.89
N MET A 436 12.15 -3.68 -19.87
CA MET A 436 11.14 -4.72 -19.67
C MET A 436 9.95 -4.13 -18.89
N PRO A 437 8.71 -4.21 -19.40
CA PRO A 437 7.55 -3.59 -18.76
C PRO A 437 7.00 -4.43 -17.60
N VAL A 438 6.57 -3.71 -16.55
CA VAL A 438 5.79 -4.18 -15.41
C VAL A 438 4.54 -3.31 -15.30
N PRO A 439 3.52 -3.59 -16.14
CA PRO A 439 2.32 -2.75 -16.19
C PRO A 439 1.47 -2.94 -14.92
N GLY A 440 0.90 -1.84 -14.44
CA GLY A 440 -0.01 -1.81 -13.30
C GLY A 440 0.59 -2.07 -11.92
N TYR A 441 1.91 -2.24 -11.77
CA TYR A 441 2.53 -2.63 -10.49
C TYR A 441 1.88 -2.00 -9.23
N PRO A 442 1.33 -2.81 -8.30
CA PRO A 442 0.65 -2.31 -7.11
C PRO A 442 1.66 -1.79 -6.09
N MET A 443 1.92 -0.48 -6.11
CA MET A 443 2.90 0.17 -5.23
C MET A 443 2.48 0.23 -3.76
N GLY A 444 1.18 0.25 -3.49
CA GLY A 444 0.62 0.33 -2.14
C GLY A 444 -0.74 1.02 -2.09
N PHE A 445 -1.32 1.03 -0.89
CA PHE A 445 -2.57 1.72 -0.59
C PHE A 445 -2.34 3.00 0.19
N TYR A 446 -3.20 3.98 -0.05
CA TYR A 446 -3.42 5.07 0.87
C TYR A 446 -4.90 5.15 1.23
N LYS A 447 -5.15 5.68 2.43
CA LYS A 447 -6.51 5.93 2.89
C LYS A 447 -7.09 7.12 2.14
N ASN A 448 -8.29 6.97 1.61
CA ASN A 448 -9.03 8.09 1.04
C ASN A 448 -9.34 9.09 2.16
N PRO A 449 -8.80 10.32 2.12
CA PRO A 449 -8.98 11.27 3.20
C PRO A 449 -10.43 11.76 3.31
N ASP A 450 -11.27 11.57 2.27
CA ASP A 450 -12.69 11.97 2.28
C ASP A 450 -13.58 11.05 3.12
N VAL A 451 -13.09 9.85 3.48
CA VAL A 451 -13.83 8.84 4.24
C VAL A 451 -13.22 8.71 5.63
N MET A 452 -13.97 9.15 6.64
CA MET A 452 -13.52 9.05 8.02
C MET A 452 -13.88 7.71 8.63
N THR A 453 -12.93 7.06 9.29
CA THR A 453 -13.24 5.88 10.10
C THR A 453 -13.70 6.32 11.49
N TYR A 454 -14.91 5.95 11.87
CA TYR A 454 -15.45 6.15 13.22
C TYR A 454 -16.49 5.07 13.54
N TYR A 455 -16.80 4.93 14.83
CA TYR A 455 -17.78 3.99 15.34
C TYR A 455 -18.74 4.72 16.27
N ALA A 456 -20.05 4.59 15.99
CA ALA A 456 -21.10 5.25 16.76
C ALA A 456 -22.16 4.21 17.16
N VAL A 457 -22.66 4.32 18.39
CA VAL A 457 -23.61 3.38 18.96
C VAL A 457 -24.72 4.10 19.72
N LYS A 458 -25.90 3.48 19.70
CA LYS A 458 -27.06 3.80 20.53
C LYS A 458 -27.29 2.65 21.49
N GLY A 459 -27.30 2.92 22.79
CA GLY A 459 -27.71 1.95 23.80
C GLY A 459 -29.07 2.30 24.37
N GLU A 460 -29.90 1.28 24.56
CA GLU A 460 -31.22 1.38 25.15
C GLU A 460 -31.35 0.39 26.30
N ALA A 461 -32.01 0.80 27.38
CA ALA A 461 -32.32 -0.06 28.52
C ALA A 461 -33.62 0.37 29.19
N GLN A 462 -34.31 -0.57 29.84
CA GLN A 462 -35.52 -0.31 30.60
C GLN A 462 -35.22 -0.12 32.08
N PHE A 463 -35.79 0.93 32.66
CA PHE A 463 -35.68 1.25 34.08
C PHE A 463 -37.06 1.17 34.75
N ILE A 464 -37.20 0.33 35.78
CA ILE A 464 -38.40 0.23 36.62
C ILE A 464 -38.10 0.93 37.95
N GLY A 465 -38.79 2.04 38.21
CA GLY A 465 -38.62 2.78 39.46
C GLY A 465 -39.33 2.10 40.63
N LEU A 466 -38.64 1.98 41.78
CA LEU A 466 -39.15 1.29 42.98
C LEU A 466 -40.43 1.94 43.56
N PHE A 467 -40.62 3.26 43.41
CA PHE A 467 -41.75 3.98 43.98
C PHE A 467 -42.38 5.00 43.01
N ASN A 468 -42.54 4.69 41.73
CA ASN A 468 -43.10 5.65 40.77
C ASN A 468 -44.65 5.74 40.90
N PRO A 469 -45.23 6.87 41.33
CA PRO A 469 -46.68 7.00 41.51
C PRO A 469 -47.45 7.30 40.21
N PHE A 470 -46.74 7.55 39.09
CA PHE A 470 -47.34 7.97 37.82
C PHE A 470 -47.44 6.84 36.78
N MET A 471 -46.99 5.63 37.12
CA MET A 471 -46.92 4.49 36.20
C MET A 471 -47.65 3.29 36.81
N SER A 472 -48.36 2.53 35.97
CA SER A 472 -48.97 1.28 36.42
C SER A 472 -47.88 0.30 36.87
N PRO A 473 -48.13 -0.58 37.86
CA PRO A 473 -47.15 -1.60 38.26
C PRO A 473 -46.63 -2.37 37.04
N GLY A 474 -45.31 -2.34 36.82
CA GLY A 474 -44.65 -3.05 35.70
C GLY A 474 -44.40 -2.23 34.42
N GLN A 475 -44.74 -0.94 34.38
CA GLN A 475 -44.43 -0.10 33.22
C GLN A 475 -43.02 0.52 33.37
N ALA A 476 -42.10 0.19 32.45
CA ALA A 476 -40.72 0.63 32.47
C ALA A 476 -40.50 1.95 31.69
N ILE A 477 -39.49 2.74 32.10
CA ILE A 477 -39.02 3.92 31.37
C ILE A 477 -37.90 3.49 30.43
N ASN A 478 -38.04 3.77 29.14
CA ASN A 478 -36.98 3.53 28.16
C ASN A 478 -35.92 4.64 28.28
N LEU A 479 -34.70 4.24 28.64
CA LEU A 479 -33.52 5.09 28.65
C LEU A 479 -32.76 4.91 27.35
N THR A 480 -32.28 6.01 26.77
CA THR A 480 -31.47 6.01 25.55
C THR A 480 -30.19 6.80 25.78
N ALA A 481 -29.04 6.24 25.42
CA ALA A 481 -27.75 6.93 25.42
C ALA A 481 -27.04 6.72 24.08
N TYR A 482 -26.15 7.66 23.75
CA TYR A 482 -25.40 7.66 22.51
C TYR A 482 -23.93 7.95 22.79
N ALA A 483 -23.05 7.29 22.05
CA ALA A 483 -21.62 7.57 22.09
C ALA A 483 -20.98 7.31 20.75
N ALA A 484 -19.85 7.97 20.49
CA ALA A 484 -19.03 7.74 19.32
C ALA A 484 -17.55 7.80 19.66
N ALA A 485 -16.77 6.95 19.00
CA ALA A 485 -15.32 6.90 19.12
C ALA A 485 -14.68 6.75 17.74
N LYS A 486 -13.48 7.31 17.59
CA LYS A 486 -12.68 7.26 16.37
C LYS A 486 -11.40 6.46 16.63
N PRO A 487 -11.04 5.50 15.76
CA PRO A 487 -9.69 4.97 15.71
C PRO A 487 -8.71 6.05 15.26
N MET A 488 -7.64 6.23 16.03
CA MET A 488 -6.57 7.20 15.84
C MET A 488 -5.27 6.46 15.57
N GLY A 489 -4.49 6.86 14.57
CA GLY A 489 -3.21 6.20 14.32
C GLY A 489 -2.53 6.72 13.07
N GLY A 490 -1.21 6.66 13.10
CA GLY A 490 -0.35 7.26 12.09
C GLY A 490 -0.24 6.38 10.85
N ARG A 491 -1.01 6.72 9.81
CA ARG A 491 -0.68 6.46 8.40
C ARG A 491 -0.81 4.98 7.96
N ILE A 492 -1.76 4.69 7.06
CA ILE A 492 -1.80 3.42 6.31
C ILE A 492 -0.67 3.38 5.28
N GLY A 493 -0.54 4.47 4.54
CA GLY A 493 0.52 4.68 3.57
C GLY A 493 0.47 6.11 3.01
N PRO A 494 1.59 6.62 2.47
CA PRO A 494 1.64 7.95 1.89
C PRO A 494 0.95 7.99 0.52
N LYS A 495 0.25 9.09 0.22
CA LYS A 495 -0.21 9.39 -1.14
C LYS A 495 0.98 9.83 -2.02
N LEU A 496 1.63 8.85 -2.67
CA LEU A 496 2.80 9.04 -3.56
C LEU A 496 2.45 9.64 -4.93
N PHE A 497 1.26 9.32 -5.44
CA PHE A 497 0.76 9.71 -6.76
C PHE A 497 -0.60 10.37 -6.62
N ARG A 498 -1.00 11.16 -7.62
CA ARG A 498 -2.32 11.76 -7.73
C ARG A 498 -3.27 10.78 -8.42
N ASP A 499 -4.52 10.76 -8.01
CA ASP A 499 -5.56 9.90 -8.57
C ASP A 499 -6.67 10.74 -9.21
N GLU A 500 -7.13 10.32 -10.39
CA GLU A 500 -8.34 10.85 -11.03
C GLU A 500 -9.18 9.67 -11.53
N GLY A 501 -10.13 9.22 -10.68
CA GLY A 501 -11.02 8.11 -10.97
C GLY A 501 -10.27 6.78 -11.17
N THR A 502 -10.08 6.40 -12.42
CA THR A 502 -9.43 5.14 -12.84
C THR A 502 -7.93 5.28 -13.10
N SER A 503 -7.42 6.51 -13.21
CA SER A 503 -6.05 6.79 -13.67
C SER A 503 -5.17 7.36 -12.56
N VAL A 504 -3.86 7.07 -12.63
CA VAL A 504 -2.84 7.53 -11.69
C VAL A 504 -1.88 8.49 -12.40
N PHE A 505 -1.63 9.66 -11.80
CA PHE A 505 -0.77 10.72 -12.33
C PHE A 505 0.38 11.04 -11.35
N PRO A 506 1.51 11.59 -11.82
CA PRO A 506 2.47 12.26 -10.96
C PRO A 506 1.82 13.34 -10.10
N ARG A 507 2.43 13.61 -8.94
CA ARG A 507 1.93 14.60 -7.99
C ARG A 507 2.74 15.89 -8.06
N GLU A 508 2.02 17.01 -8.23
CA GLU A 508 2.47 18.42 -8.38
C GLU A 508 3.30 19.02 -7.21
N SER A 509 3.77 18.20 -6.25
CA SER A 509 4.59 18.65 -5.10
C SER A 509 5.89 17.84 -4.99
N LYS A 510 6.43 17.41 -6.14
CA LYS A 510 7.64 16.59 -6.32
C LYS A 510 7.66 15.23 -5.62
N LYS A 511 6.59 14.82 -4.93
CA LYS A 511 6.56 13.56 -4.16
C LYS A 511 6.72 12.30 -5.01
N SER A 512 6.41 12.38 -6.30
CA SER A 512 6.54 11.26 -7.24
C SER A 512 7.94 11.15 -7.84
N SER A 513 8.68 12.26 -8.02
CA SER A 513 10.03 12.29 -8.59
C SER A 513 11.05 11.28 -8.04
N PRO A 514 11.01 10.89 -6.75
CA PRO A 514 11.98 9.94 -6.18
C PRO A 514 11.58 8.47 -6.40
N TYR A 515 10.39 8.24 -6.97
CA TYR A 515 9.82 6.91 -7.22
C TYR A 515 9.76 6.55 -8.70
N ILE A 516 9.78 7.56 -9.58
CA ILE A 516 9.68 7.35 -11.02
C ILE A 516 10.59 8.32 -11.78
N SER A 517 11.24 7.79 -12.82
CA SER A 517 12.01 8.60 -13.77
C SER A 517 11.51 8.37 -15.20
N GLY A 518 11.53 9.42 -16.02
CA GLY A 518 11.23 9.37 -17.45
C GLY A 518 12.49 9.40 -18.30
N ILE A 519 12.33 9.23 -19.61
CA ILE A 519 13.42 9.33 -20.58
C ILE A 519 13.02 10.36 -21.63
N ASP A 520 13.92 11.29 -21.94
CA ASP A 520 13.74 12.17 -23.10
C ASP A 520 14.13 11.44 -24.39
N MET A 521 13.12 11.09 -25.18
CA MET A 521 13.29 10.44 -26.47
C MET A 521 13.44 11.41 -27.63
N ASN A 522 13.33 12.72 -27.40
CA ASN A 522 13.43 13.72 -28.48
C ASN A 522 14.88 14.08 -28.80
N ARG A 523 15.81 13.83 -27.87
CA ARG A 523 17.22 14.21 -27.96
C ARG A 523 18.14 12.99 -27.79
N LEU A 524 17.94 11.99 -28.64
CA LEU A 524 18.77 10.79 -28.62
C LEU A 524 20.17 11.06 -29.17
N LYS A 525 21.15 10.28 -28.72
CA LYS A 525 22.53 10.34 -29.22
C LYS A 525 22.99 8.97 -29.68
N LYS A 526 23.73 8.97 -30.80
CA LYS A 526 24.50 7.80 -31.23
C LYS A 526 25.63 7.51 -30.25
N PRO A 527 26.20 6.30 -30.27
CA PRO A 527 27.36 5.95 -29.45
C PRO A 527 28.58 6.86 -29.60
N ASN A 528 28.72 7.55 -30.74
CA ASN A 528 29.79 8.52 -31.02
C ASN A 528 29.47 9.95 -30.54
N GLY A 529 28.33 10.15 -29.84
CA GLY A 529 27.91 11.42 -29.25
C GLY A 529 27.13 12.36 -30.18
N VAL A 530 26.89 11.97 -31.44
CA VAL A 530 26.11 12.75 -32.41
C VAL A 530 24.62 12.66 -32.08
N GLU A 531 23.92 13.80 -32.01
CA GLU A 531 22.46 13.83 -31.80
C GLU A 531 21.71 13.26 -33.01
N VAL A 532 20.68 12.47 -32.75
CA VAL A 532 19.77 11.91 -33.76
C VAL A 532 18.38 12.48 -33.52
N SER A 533 17.84 13.15 -34.54
CA SER A 533 16.42 13.52 -34.57
C SER A 533 15.63 12.36 -35.17
N ILE A 534 14.79 11.71 -34.37
CA ILE A 534 13.87 10.68 -34.85
C ILE A 534 12.79 11.40 -35.68
N THR A 535 12.80 11.19 -37.00
CA THR A 535 11.83 11.82 -37.92
C THR A 535 10.82 10.82 -38.49
N GLY A 536 10.95 9.53 -38.18
CA GLY A 536 9.99 8.48 -38.51
C GLY A 536 10.20 7.18 -37.74
N ASP A 537 9.38 6.15 -38.02
CA ASP A 537 9.43 4.82 -37.38
C ASP A 537 10.68 3.99 -37.76
N SER A 538 11.66 4.61 -38.44
CA SER A 538 12.78 3.97 -39.12
C SER A 538 14.16 4.18 -38.49
N ASP A 539 14.30 4.96 -37.40
CA ASP A 539 15.60 5.55 -37.03
C ASP A 539 16.25 4.92 -35.77
N PHE A 540 16.14 3.59 -35.59
CA PHE A 540 16.83 2.89 -34.48
C PHE A 540 18.33 2.72 -34.79
N GLU A 541 19.18 2.98 -33.80
CA GLU A 541 20.62 2.74 -33.88
C GLU A 541 21.09 2.00 -32.61
N SER A 542 22.09 1.13 -32.75
CA SER A 542 22.65 0.40 -31.61
C SER A 542 23.13 1.37 -30.53
N GLY A 543 22.75 1.11 -29.28
CA GLY A 543 23.08 1.97 -28.15
C GLY A 543 21.97 2.93 -27.70
N MET A 544 20.90 3.09 -28.49
CA MET A 544 19.72 3.85 -28.07
C MET A 544 18.85 3.04 -27.09
N PRO A 545 18.19 3.69 -26.11
CA PRO A 545 17.26 2.99 -25.23
C PRO A 545 16.05 2.46 -26.00
N LEU A 546 15.64 1.23 -25.70
CA LEU A 546 14.40 0.63 -26.21
C LEU A 546 13.40 0.46 -25.06
N PRO A 547 12.07 0.56 -25.29
CA PRO A 547 11.38 0.93 -26.54
C PRO A 547 11.57 2.37 -27.02
N LEU A 548 11.49 2.60 -28.34
CA LEU A 548 11.39 3.93 -28.95
C LEU A 548 9.95 4.47 -28.93
N ASN A 549 9.80 5.78 -29.11
CA ASN A 549 8.50 6.40 -29.40
C ASN A 549 8.24 6.30 -30.91
N PHE A 550 7.12 5.69 -31.30
CA PHE A 550 6.72 5.54 -32.71
C PHE A 550 5.53 6.45 -33.03
N SER A 551 5.30 6.73 -34.32
CA SER A 551 4.41 7.75 -34.86
C SER A 551 3.02 7.81 -34.15
N GLY A 552 2.90 8.73 -33.20
CA GLY A 552 1.65 9.03 -32.47
C GLY A 552 1.48 8.35 -31.11
N SER A 553 2.46 7.59 -30.57
CA SER A 553 2.37 7.07 -29.20
C SER A 553 3.72 7.07 -28.45
N SER A 554 3.77 7.78 -27.32
CA SER A 554 4.95 7.80 -26.44
C SER A 554 4.98 6.59 -25.53
N PHE A 555 6.10 5.89 -25.37
CA PHE A 555 6.25 4.78 -24.41
C PHE A 555 6.63 5.28 -23.01
N TRP A 556 7.47 6.31 -22.95
CA TRP A 556 8.04 6.84 -21.71
C TRP A 556 7.26 8.05 -21.18
N VAL A 557 7.22 8.19 -19.86
CA VAL A 557 6.74 9.42 -19.22
C VAL A 557 7.66 10.60 -19.52
N THR A 558 7.06 11.72 -19.92
CA THR A 558 7.76 12.99 -20.20
C THR A 558 7.35 14.13 -19.26
N ASP A 559 6.15 14.09 -18.67
CA ASP A 559 5.59 15.14 -17.81
C ASP A 559 4.53 14.60 -16.82
N ASP A 560 3.91 15.50 -16.04
CA ASP A 560 2.87 15.20 -15.03
C ASP A 560 1.42 15.25 -15.51
N SER A 561 1.19 15.75 -16.72
CA SER A 561 -0.15 15.84 -17.31
C SER A 561 -0.68 14.48 -17.75
N LYS A 562 0.20 13.49 -17.89
CA LYS A 562 -0.11 12.16 -18.41
C LYS A 562 -0.23 11.11 -17.31
N ALA A 563 -1.14 10.17 -17.52
CA ALA A 563 -1.34 9.04 -16.61
C ALA A 563 -0.18 8.05 -16.74
N ILE A 564 0.32 7.55 -15.60
CA ILE A 564 1.43 6.58 -15.51
C ILE A 564 0.98 5.30 -14.81
N GLY A 565 -0.30 4.96 -14.98
CA GLY A 565 -0.89 3.77 -14.39
C GLY A 565 -2.37 3.97 -14.09
N GLY A 566 -2.94 2.99 -13.39
CA GLY A 566 -4.37 2.87 -13.22
C GLY A 566 -4.95 1.80 -14.13
N TYR A 567 -6.26 1.89 -14.37
CA TYR A 567 -6.96 1.00 -15.27
C TYR A 567 -6.99 1.57 -16.69
N PRO A 568 -6.39 0.90 -17.70
CA PRO A 568 -6.18 1.44 -19.04
C PRO A 568 -7.45 1.48 -19.92
N GLY A 569 -8.58 0.93 -19.47
CA GLY A 569 -9.81 0.81 -20.28
C GLY A 569 -10.49 2.12 -20.70
N GLY A 570 -9.94 3.29 -20.36
CA GLY A 570 -10.44 4.61 -20.77
C GLY A 570 -9.89 5.15 -22.09
N GLY A 571 -9.07 4.40 -22.82
CA GLY A 571 -8.48 4.85 -24.09
C GLY A 571 -7.37 5.90 -23.96
N GLY A 572 -6.80 6.06 -22.75
CA GLY A 572 -5.66 6.94 -22.50
C GLY A 572 -4.34 6.33 -22.97
N GLU A 573 -3.34 7.17 -23.22
CA GLU A 573 -1.97 6.73 -23.55
C GLU A 573 -1.37 5.90 -22.40
N ILE A 574 -0.78 4.76 -22.74
CA ILE A 574 -0.07 3.90 -21.78
C ILE A 574 1.40 4.31 -21.76
N LEU A 575 1.80 4.97 -20.68
CA LEU A 575 3.18 5.40 -20.42
C LEU A 575 3.81 4.56 -19.31
N PHE A 576 5.13 4.40 -19.39
CA PHE A 576 5.98 3.73 -18.41
C PHE A 576 7.03 4.69 -17.85
N GLY A 577 7.41 4.49 -16.60
CA GLY A 577 8.60 5.11 -16.05
C GLY A 577 9.59 4.11 -15.47
N ILE A 578 10.83 4.53 -15.35
CA ILE A 578 11.88 3.75 -14.71
C ILE A 578 11.60 3.74 -13.21
N PRO A 579 11.54 2.56 -12.57
CA PRO A 579 11.31 2.49 -11.15
C PRO A 579 12.51 3.07 -10.41
N ASN A 580 12.22 3.88 -9.40
CA ASN A 580 13.20 4.46 -8.49
C ASN A 580 12.62 4.39 -7.06
N ILE A 581 13.44 4.68 -6.06
CA ILE A 581 12.99 4.72 -4.68
C ILE A 581 13.84 5.72 -3.91
N ALA A 582 13.22 6.40 -2.95
CA ALA A 582 14.00 6.93 -1.86
C ALA A 582 14.05 5.91 -0.72
N TYR A 583 15.20 5.31 -0.52
CA TYR A 583 15.39 4.24 0.47
C TYR A 583 15.32 4.77 1.91
N ASP A 584 16.01 5.88 2.16
CA ASP A 584 16.05 6.60 3.43
C ASP A 584 16.32 8.10 3.17
N TYR A 585 16.32 8.92 4.21
CA TYR A 585 16.73 10.32 4.09
C TYR A 585 18.22 10.45 3.72
N PRO A 586 18.63 11.39 2.84
CA PRO A 586 20.05 11.59 2.49
C PRO A 586 20.93 11.94 3.69
N ASP A 587 20.37 12.65 4.67
CA ASP A 587 21.01 12.96 5.96
C ASP A 587 20.15 12.35 7.09
N THR A 588 20.73 12.21 8.28
CA THR A 588 20.05 11.77 9.51
C THR A 588 18.96 12.75 9.98
N ASN A 589 18.96 13.98 9.45
CA ASN A 589 17.97 15.01 9.79
C ASN A 589 16.78 15.03 8.78
N PRO A 590 15.55 14.74 9.21
CA PRO A 590 14.37 14.69 8.34
C PRO A 590 13.85 16.06 7.85
N ILE A 591 14.46 17.16 8.31
CA ILE A 591 14.10 18.54 7.91
C ILE A 591 14.68 18.88 6.53
N ASN A 592 15.83 18.32 6.16
CA ASN A 592 16.50 18.62 4.88
C ASN A 592 15.89 17.82 3.72
N ARG A 593 14.69 18.23 3.29
CA ARG A 593 13.91 17.54 2.25
C ARG A 593 14.30 17.92 0.82
N SER A 594 15.08 18.97 0.61
CA SER A 594 15.44 19.47 -0.73
C SER A 594 16.33 18.49 -1.50
N ALA A 595 17.16 17.70 -0.81
CA ALA A 595 18.04 16.69 -1.40
C ALA A 595 17.32 15.38 -1.83
N TYR A 596 16.03 15.24 -1.49
CA TYR A 596 15.22 14.04 -1.77
C TYR A 596 14.48 14.12 -3.12
N TYR A 597 14.18 15.34 -3.56
CA TYR A 597 13.38 15.62 -4.74
C TYR A 597 14.26 16.01 -5.92
N SER A 598 13.71 15.90 -7.13
CA SER A 598 14.30 16.52 -8.32
C SER A 598 14.55 18.03 -8.08
N GLN A 599 15.66 18.52 -8.64
CA GLN A 599 15.97 19.95 -8.71
C GLN A 599 14.85 20.69 -9.48
N GLY A 600 14.63 21.99 -9.22
CA GLY A 600 13.69 22.81 -10.02
C GLY A 600 12.19 22.69 -9.67
N THR A 601 11.29 22.60 -10.65
CA THR A 601 9.83 22.41 -10.47
C THR A 601 9.36 21.02 -10.89
N ASP A 602 10.28 20.15 -11.30
CA ASP A 602 9.96 18.92 -12.01
C ASP A 602 9.27 17.91 -11.10
N THR A 603 8.14 17.42 -11.53
CA THR A 603 7.30 16.44 -10.83
C THR A 603 7.73 15.00 -11.08
N VAL A 604 8.42 14.77 -12.20
CA VAL A 604 9.08 13.54 -12.63
C VAL A 604 10.53 13.87 -13.01
N GLN A 605 11.48 13.00 -12.67
CA GLN A 605 12.88 13.18 -13.08
C GLN A 605 13.07 12.65 -14.50
N ILE A 606 13.45 13.51 -15.46
CA ILE A 606 13.71 13.09 -16.84
C ILE A 606 15.20 12.81 -17.04
N ILE A 607 15.51 11.71 -17.72
CA ILE A 607 16.88 11.31 -18.06
C ILE A 607 17.17 11.74 -19.48
N GLU A 608 18.19 12.57 -19.62
CA GLU A 608 18.67 13.13 -20.88
C GLU A 608 20.05 12.57 -21.24
N SER A 609 20.40 12.59 -22.53
CA SER A 609 21.69 12.11 -23.05
C SER A 609 22.88 13.05 -22.75
N VAL A 610 22.65 14.24 -22.19
CA VAL A 610 23.64 15.33 -22.11
C VAL A 610 23.90 15.84 -20.69
N ASN A 611 23.03 15.52 -19.72
CA ASN A 611 23.03 16.13 -18.40
C ASN A 611 22.81 15.06 -17.31
N TYR A 612 23.88 14.70 -16.59
CA TYR A 612 23.91 13.61 -15.60
C TYR A 612 23.50 14.07 -14.19
N LYS A 613 22.68 15.12 -14.07
CA LYS A 613 22.30 15.77 -12.80
C LYS A 613 21.13 15.09 -12.08
N GLN A 614 20.87 13.82 -12.34
CA GLN A 614 19.84 13.08 -11.61
C GLN A 614 20.22 13.02 -10.12
N THR A 615 19.38 13.56 -9.24
CA THR A 615 19.64 13.62 -7.80
C THR A 615 18.51 13.05 -6.95
N ALA A 616 17.39 12.63 -7.54
CA ALA A 616 16.24 12.12 -6.80
C ALA A 616 16.31 10.59 -6.61
N GLY A 617 15.87 10.12 -5.44
CA GLY A 617 15.85 8.68 -5.12
C GLY A 617 17.24 8.05 -5.08
N LEU A 618 17.42 6.88 -5.71
CA LEU A 618 18.68 6.13 -5.77
C LEU A 618 19.73 6.72 -6.71
N TYR A 619 19.40 7.76 -7.46
CA TYR A 619 20.42 8.56 -8.13
C TYR A 619 21.20 9.43 -7.14
N ASN A 620 20.62 9.73 -5.96
CA ASN A 620 21.35 10.41 -4.89
C ASN A 620 22.41 9.48 -4.30
N LYS A 621 23.68 9.91 -4.32
CA LYS A 621 24.80 9.09 -3.83
C LYS A 621 24.66 8.68 -2.36
N SER A 622 24.21 9.59 -1.48
CA SER A 622 24.05 9.27 -0.06
C SER A 622 22.97 8.22 0.18
N VAL A 623 21.82 8.36 -0.50
CA VAL A 623 20.71 7.41 -0.39
C VAL A 623 21.09 6.05 -0.97
N PHE A 624 21.79 6.03 -2.10
CA PHE A 624 22.27 4.82 -2.73
C PHE A 624 23.30 4.08 -1.86
N GLU A 625 24.28 4.77 -1.29
CA GLU A 625 25.29 4.16 -0.41
C GLU A 625 24.64 3.46 0.80
N LYS A 626 23.58 4.04 1.39
CA LYS A 626 22.82 3.40 2.47
C LYS A 626 22.17 2.07 2.07
N LEU A 627 21.81 1.92 0.79
CA LEU A 627 21.24 0.69 0.24
C LEU A 627 22.34 -0.30 -0.19
N ARG A 628 23.37 0.20 -0.88
CA ARG A 628 24.51 -0.56 -1.40
C ARG A 628 25.31 -1.24 -0.28
N THR A 629 25.55 -0.53 0.82
CA THR A 629 26.28 -1.03 2.00
C THR A 629 25.56 -2.20 2.71
N LYS A 630 24.31 -2.53 2.32
CA LYS A 630 23.64 -3.74 2.84
C LYS A 630 24.27 -5.02 2.33
N LEU A 631 24.97 -4.96 1.19
CA LEU A 631 25.75 -6.08 0.66
C LEU A 631 27.15 -6.12 1.29
N LYS A 632 27.58 -7.30 1.76
CA LYS A 632 28.96 -7.52 2.20
C LYS A 632 29.90 -7.64 1.00
N ASN A 633 31.09 -7.06 1.11
CA ASN A 633 32.18 -7.15 0.14
C ASN A 633 31.75 -6.92 -1.35
N PRO A 634 31.07 -5.80 -1.67
CA PRO A 634 30.57 -5.55 -3.04
C PRO A 634 31.67 -5.45 -4.11
N ALA A 635 32.93 -5.23 -3.71
CA ALA A 635 34.10 -5.20 -4.60
C ALA A 635 34.80 -6.56 -4.76
N GLY A 636 34.35 -7.60 -4.06
CA GLY A 636 34.96 -8.94 -4.05
C GLY A 636 34.02 -10.03 -4.55
N THR A 637 34.32 -11.30 -4.22
CA THR A 637 33.42 -12.42 -4.50
C THR A 637 32.24 -12.38 -3.55
N VAL A 638 31.03 -12.30 -4.10
CA VAL A 638 29.76 -12.28 -3.35
C VAL A 638 29.16 -13.69 -3.36
N SER A 639 28.90 -14.28 -2.19
CA SER A 639 28.25 -15.58 -2.09
C SER A 639 26.71 -15.46 -2.16
N THR A 640 26.02 -16.57 -2.45
CA THR A 640 24.55 -16.61 -2.41
C THR A 640 23.99 -16.30 -1.01
N GLN A 641 24.69 -16.74 0.05
CA GLN A 641 24.33 -16.43 1.43
C GLN A 641 24.47 -14.93 1.73
N ASP A 642 25.50 -14.25 1.21
CA ASP A 642 25.66 -12.80 1.38
C ASP A 642 24.50 -12.04 0.71
N ILE A 643 24.05 -12.50 -0.46
CA ILE A 643 22.92 -11.91 -1.19
C ILE A 643 21.62 -12.08 -0.38
N ASP A 644 21.34 -13.29 0.13
CA ASP A 644 20.14 -13.54 0.93
C ASP A 644 20.09 -12.71 2.21
N GLN A 645 21.22 -12.60 2.92
CA GLN A 645 21.34 -11.74 4.10
C GLN A 645 21.17 -10.26 3.74
N ALA A 646 21.81 -9.79 2.67
CA ALA A 646 21.71 -8.41 2.22
C ALA A 646 20.27 -8.03 1.84
N ILE A 647 19.52 -8.94 1.22
CA ILE A 647 18.09 -8.74 0.91
C ILE A 647 17.26 -8.59 2.18
N LEU A 648 17.48 -9.44 3.19
CA LEU A 648 16.77 -9.33 4.48
C LEU A 648 17.08 -8.00 5.19
N ILE A 649 18.35 -7.55 5.13
CA ILE A 649 18.76 -6.27 5.72
C ILE A 649 18.24 -5.07 4.91
N ALA A 650 18.18 -5.16 3.57
CA ALA A 650 17.62 -4.11 2.72
C ALA A 650 16.12 -3.86 2.98
N ARG A 651 15.42 -4.84 3.56
CA ARG A 651 14.02 -4.71 4.00
C ARG A 651 13.88 -4.12 5.40
N ALA A 652 14.98 -3.86 6.11
CA ALA A 652 14.95 -3.26 7.43
C ALA A 652 14.25 -1.88 7.42
N PRO A 653 13.56 -1.52 8.52
CA PRO A 653 12.91 -0.22 8.61
C PRO A 653 13.92 0.92 8.59
N THR A 654 13.61 1.97 7.82
CA THR A 654 14.39 3.21 7.77
C THR A 654 13.66 4.35 8.48
N LEU A 655 14.35 5.47 8.72
CA LEU A 655 13.72 6.66 9.31
C LEU A 655 12.60 7.20 8.40
N LEU A 656 12.78 7.11 7.08
CA LEU A 656 11.75 7.43 6.10
C LEU A 656 10.50 6.54 6.26
N ASP A 657 10.66 5.25 6.51
CA ASP A 657 9.52 4.36 6.72
C ASP A 657 8.81 4.69 8.02
N ALA A 658 9.55 4.91 9.12
CA ALA A 658 8.96 5.25 10.41
C ALA A 658 8.13 6.53 10.36
N HIS A 659 8.46 7.43 9.43
CA HIS A 659 7.65 8.59 9.14
C HIS A 659 6.43 8.28 8.29
N ASN A 660 6.46 7.37 7.31
CA ASN A 660 5.37 7.24 6.33
C ASN A 660 4.45 6.02 6.54
N TYR A 661 4.91 5.01 7.25
CA TYR A 661 4.26 3.72 7.45
C TYR A 661 4.24 3.34 8.92
N LEU A 662 3.30 2.46 9.28
CA LEU A 662 3.26 1.83 10.59
C LEU A 662 4.17 0.60 10.61
N ILE A 663 5.15 0.59 11.51
CA ILE A 663 6.15 -0.49 11.58
C ILE A 663 5.83 -1.41 12.78
N PRO A 664 5.76 -2.74 12.58
CA PRO A 664 5.59 -3.67 13.68
C PRO A 664 6.85 -3.68 14.56
N THR A 665 6.66 -3.73 15.88
CA THR A 665 7.77 -3.77 16.85
C THR A 665 7.65 -4.96 17.79
N PRO A 666 8.78 -5.47 18.33
CA PRO A 666 8.78 -6.52 19.32
C PRO A 666 8.38 -6.01 20.71
N GLU A 667 7.78 -6.90 21.50
CA GLU A 667 7.31 -6.60 22.85
C GLU A 667 8.43 -6.15 23.78
N THR A 668 9.62 -6.75 23.65
CA THR A 668 10.83 -6.36 24.41
C THR A 668 11.24 -4.92 24.15
N LEU A 669 11.09 -4.44 22.91
CA LEU A 669 11.39 -3.06 22.54
C LEU A 669 10.34 -2.08 23.06
N ASN A 670 9.06 -2.47 23.04
CA ASN A 670 7.99 -1.65 23.60
C ASN A 670 8.16 -1.47 25.10
N ALA A 671 8.48 -2.56 25.81
CA ALA A 671 8.75 -2.55 27.24
C ALA A 671 9.95 -1.66 27.59
N SER A 672 11.05 -1.74 26.83
CA SER A 672 12.24 -0.92 27.08
C SER A 672 11.99 0.57 26.87
N ASN A 673 11.15 0.94 25.90
CA ASN A 673 10.77 2.32 25.60
C ASN A 673 9.56 2.82 26.42
N ARG A 674 9.06 2.02 27.38
CA ARG A 674 7.88 2.33 28.22
C ARG A 674 6.64 2.68 27.40
N VAL A 675 6.50 2.06 26.23
CA VAL A 675 5.31 2.24 25.39
C VAL A 675 4.21 1.33 25.91
N ASP A 676 3.02 1.90 26.09
CA ASP A 676 1.79 1.30 26.64
C ASP A 676 1.15 0.24 25.72
N SER A 677 1.95 -0.55 24.99
CA SER A 677 1.48 -1.55 24.02
C SER A 677 2.22 -2.87 24.16
N PHE A 678 1.46 -3.96 24.20
CA PHE A 678 1.95 -5.27 23.79
C PHE A 678 2.53 -5.14 22.37
N GLY A 679 3.74 -5.64 22.15
CA GLY A 679 4.36 -5.61 20.82
C GLY A 679 3.61 -6.51 19.84
N ALA A 680 3.63 -6.17 18.55
CA ALA A 680 3.05 -7.04 17.53
C ALA A 680 3.83 -8.37 17.43
N ILE A 681 5.12 -8.35 17.75
CA ILE A 681 5.96 -9.56 17.86
C ILE A 681 6.10 -9.95 19.33
N HIS A 682 5.61 -11.14 19.65
CA HIS A 682 5.68 -11.72 20.99
C HIS A 682 6.89 -12.66 21.16
N LYS A 683 7.43 -13.18 20.06
CA LYS A 683 8.63 -14.02 20.08
C LYS A 683 9.89 -13.16 20.09
N GLY A 684 10.91 -13.63 20.83
CA GLY A 684 12.24 -13.04 20.81
C GLY A 684 12.91 -13.13 19.43
N PRO A 685 14.06 -12.46 19.24
CA PRO A 685 14.79 -12.51 17.98
C PRO A 685 15.22 -13.95 17.67
N GLU A 686 15.35 -14.27 16.38
CA GLU A 686 15.94 -15.54 15.96
C GLU A 686 17.43 -15.58 16.33
N SER A 687 17.98 -16.80 16.49
CA SER A 687 19.40 -16.98 16.86
C SER A 687 20.39 -16.50 15.79
N GLN A 688 19.91 -16.24 14.58
CA GLN A 688 20.72 -15.74 13.47
C GLN A 688 20.95 -14.23 13.62
N SER A 689 22.22 -13.84 13.83
CA SER A 689 22.65 -12.44 13.73
C SER A 689 23.03 -12.12 12.30
N LEU A 690 22.51 -11.01 11.78
CA LEU A 690 22.83 -10.48 10.46
C LEU A 690 23.77 -9.28 10.61
N GLU A 691 24.62 -9.02 9.62
CA GLU A 691 25.52 -7.87 9.63
C GLU A 691 25.64 -7.32 8.21
N ASP A 692 25.70 -6.00 8.07
CA ASP A 692 25.86 -5.36 6.76
C ASP A 692 27.34 -5.15 6.37
N GLY A 693 27.59 -4.68 5.14
CA GLY A 693 28.94 -4.38 4.65
C GLY A 693 29.63 -3.22 5.36
N ALA A 694 28.91 -2.48 6.21
CA ALA A 694 29.46 -1.41 7.05
C ALA A 694 29.69 -1.85 8.52
N GLY A 695 29.46 -3.13 8.84
CA GLY A 695 29.66 -3.68 10.19
C GLY A 695 28.51 -3.43 11.17
N ASN A 696 27.35 -2.96 10.69
CA ASN A 696 26.18 -2.81 11.54
C ASN A 696 25.46 -4.15 11.71
N SER A 697 25.09 -4.46 12.95
CA SER A 697 24.39 -5.71 13.28
C SER A 697 22.87 -5.55 13.26
N TYR A 698 22.17 -6.62 12.86
CA TYR A 698 20.71 -6.70 12.79
C TYR A 698 20.22 -8.01 13.42
N GLN A 699 19.04 -7.93 14.05
CA GLN A 699 18.32 -9.07 14.60
C GLN A 699 17.13 -9.40 13.72
N LEU A 700 16.97 -10.69 13.41
CA LEU A 700 15.85 -11.18 12.60
C LEU A 700 14.63 -11.48 13.48
N PHE A 701 13.46 -11.02 13.04
CA PHE A 701 12.18 -11.31 13.66
C PHE A 701 11.20 -11.90 12.65
N ARG A 702 10.40 -12.86 13.11
CA ARG A 702 9.26 -13.40 12.36
C ARG A 702 7.96 -12.95 12.99
N HIS A 703 7.06 -12.46 12.14
CA HIS A 703 5.76 -11.96 12.56
C HIS A 703 4.64 -12.57 11.71
N ARG A 704 3.60 -13.06 12.38
CA ARG A 704 2.42 -13.65 11.75
C ARG A 704 1.24 -12.71 11.91
N ILE A 705 0.62 -12.32 10.80
CA ILE A 705 -0.54 -11.43 10.77
C ILE A 705 -1.75 -12.17 10.22
N TYR A 706 -2.91 -11.99 10.83
CA TYR A 706 -4.18 -12.41 10.26
C TYR A 706 -4.50 -11.55 9.02
N ALA A 707 -4.50 -12.20 7.85
CA ALA A 707 -4.64 -11.57 6.55
C ALA A 707 -5.04 -12.63 5.51
N PRO A 708 -6.28 -13.15 5.55
CA PRO A 708 -6.69 -14.25 4.68
C PRO A 708 -6.64 -13.87 3.21
N LEU A 709 -6.04 -14.73 2.37
CA LEU A 709 -6.12 -14.58 0.91
C LEU A 709 -7.53 -14.90 0.41
N PHE A 710 -8.05 -16.06 0.80
CA PHE A 710 -9.43 -16.47 0.63
C PHE A 710 -9.89 -17.24 1.88
N SER A 711 -11.20 -17.25 2.14
CA SER A 711 -11.79 -17.96 3.28
C SER A 711 -13.21 -18.39 2.93
N ASN A 712 -13.61 -19.57 3.38
CA ASN A 712 -14.96 -20.09 3.20
C ASN A 712 -16.03 -19.33 4.00
N SER A 713 -15.64 -18.33 4.80
CA SER A 713 -16.57 -17.48 5.55
C SER A 713 -17.43 -16.62 4.61
N SER A 714 -18.70 -16.39 4.99
CA SER A 714 -19.64 -15.53 4.27
C SER A 714 -19.14 -14.09 4.08
N ASP A 715 -18.27 -13.65 4.99
CA ASP A 715 -17.80 -12.27 5.08
C ASP A 715 -16.52 -12.02 4.30
N SER A 716 -15.85 -13.09 3.83
CA SER A 716 -14.67 -12.96 3.01
C SER A 716 -15.04 -12.49 1.60
N LEU A 717 -14.23 -11.57 1.06
CA LEU A 717 -14.41 -11.10 -0.31
C LEU A 717 -14.17 -12.22 -1.32
N PHE A 718 -13.13 -13.01 -1.10
CA PHE A 718 -12.73 -14.16 -1.90
C PHE A 718 -13.04 -15.45 -1.13
N GLN A 719 -14.00 -16.22 -1.63
CA GLN A 719 -14.46 -17.43 -0.97
C GLN A 719 -13.64 -18.66 -1.35
N ASN A 720 -13.05 -18.65 -2.54
CA ASN A 720 -12.27 -19.75 -3.08
C ASN A 720 -11.17 -19.22 -4.01
N GLU A 721 -10.22 -20.09 -4.32
CA GLU A 721 -9.11 -19.81 -5.24
C GLU A 721 -9.60 -19.36 -6.63
N GLY A 722 -10.71 -19.93 -7.14
CA GLY A 722 -11.26 -19.57 -8.46
C GLY A 722 -11.68 -18.10 -8.57
N GLN A 723 -12.18 -17.51 -7.47
CA GLN A 723 -12.49 -16.07 -7.43
C GLN A 723 -11.23 -15.20 -7.42
N VAL A 724 -10.15 -15.66 -6.78
CA VAL A 724 -8.85 -14.98 -6.79
C VAL A 724 -8.25 -15.04 -8.19
N ARG A 725 -8.32 -16.19 -8.84
CA ARG A 725 -7.92 -16.38 -10.25
C ARG A 725 -8.68 -15.45 -11.18
N GLY A 726 -10.01 -15.37 -11.06
CA GLY A 726 -10.80 -14.49 -11.93
C GLY A 726 -10.38 -13.02 -11.85
N VAL A 727 -9.98 -12.55 -10.67
CA VAL A 727 -9.47 -11.18 -10.48
C VAL A 727 -8.09 -11.00 -11.12
N LEU A 728 -7.21 -12.00 -11.01
CA LEU A 728 -5.92 -11.99 -11.70
C LEU A 728 -6.10 -11.96 -13.22
N ASP A 729 -6.99 -12.79 -13.76
CA ASP A 729 -7.27 -12.86 -15.19
C ASP A 729 -7.83 -11.53 -15.72
N GLU A 730 -8.82 -10.95 -15.03
CA GLU A 730 -9.37 -9.62 -15.37
C GLU A 730 -8.28 -8.54 -15.33
N TYR A 731 -7.40 -8.61 -14.33
CA TYR A 731 -6.33 -7.65 -14.14
C TYR A 731 -5.24 -7.74 -15.24
N LEU A 732 -4.74 -8.95 -15.54
CA LEU A 732 -3.74 -9.17 -16.59
C LEU A 732 -4.31 -8.86 -17.98
N GLN A 733 -5.58 -9.21 -18.23
CA GLN A 733 -6.25 -8.88 -19.48
C GLN A 733 -6.40 -7.36 -19.67
N ALA A 734 -6.71 -6.63 -18.60
CA ALA A 734 -6.77 -5.17 -18.65
C ALA A 734 -5.41 -4.56 -19.02
N GLN A 735 -4.30 -5.13 -18.54
CA GLN A 735 -2.95 -4.63 -18.84
C GLN A 735 -2.39 -5.10 -20.19
N ARG A 736 -3.08 -6.00 -20.91
CA ARG A 736 -2.64 -6.55 -22.20
C ARG A 736 -2.20 -5.49 -23.23
N PRO A 737 -2.91 -4.36 -23.44
CA PRO A 737 -2.50 -3.38 -24.45
C PRO A 737 -1.10 -2.79 -24.19
N ALA A 738 -0.64 -2.80 -22.93
CA ALA A 738 0.68 -2.36 -22.55
C ALA A 738 1.78 -3.33 -23.04
N ILE A 739 1.47 -4.64 -23.05
CA ILE A 739 2.34 -5.69 -23.57
C ILE A 739 2.34 -5.71 -25.09
N ASP A 740 1.17 -5.53 -25.72
CA ASP A 740 1.06 -5.45 -27.19
C ASP A 740 1.95 -4.30 -27.72
N LYS A 741 1.94 -3.13 -27.04
CA LYS A 741 2.83 -2.01 -27.35
C LYS A 741 4.32 -2.35 -27.23
N TYR A 742 4.70 -3.13 -26.23
CA TYR A 742 6.08 -3.60 -26.07
C TYR A 742 6.49 -4.58 -27.18
N ILE A 743 5.61 -5.51 -27.56
CA ILE A 743 5.85 -6.45 -28.66
C ILE A 743 6.10 -5.67 -29.96
N SER A 744 5.23 -4.71 -30.29
CA SER A 744 5.39 -3.88 -31.48
C SER A 744 6.74 -3.17 -31.52
N ALA A 745 7.16 -2.58 -30.40
CA ALA A 745 8.45 -1.90 -30.31
C ALA A 745 9.66 -2.84 -30.48
N MET A 746 9.59 -4.04 -29.90
CA MET A 746 10.66 -5.03 -29.99
C MET A 746 10.74 -5.64 -31.40
N ASN A 747 9.61 -5.86 -32.06
CA ASN A 747 9.57 -6.33 -33.45
C ASN A 747 10.24 -5.33 -34.40
N LEU A 748 9.94 -4.04 -34.23
CA LEU A 748 10.56 -2.98 -35.03
C LEU A 748 12.08 -2.91 -34.79
N ALA A 749 12.52 -3.06 -33.53
CA ALA A 749 13.94 -3.12 -33.22
C ALA A 749 14.63 -4.34 -33.86
N ALA A 750 14.01 -5.52 -33.81
CA ALA A 750 14.53 -6.73 -34.45
C ALA A 750 14.60 -6.60 -35.98
N PHE A 751 13.55 -6.03 -36.60
CA PHE A 751 13.51 -5.70 -38.04
C PHE A 751 14.69 -4.83 -38.47
N LYS A 752 15.05 -3.83 -37.65
CA LYS A 752 16.18 -2.94 -37.93
C LYS A 752 17.53 -3.63 -37.81
N ILE A 753 17.74 -4.37 -36.71
CA ILE A 753 18.97 -5.13 -36.48
C ILE A 753 19.23 -6.12 -37.62
N TYR A 754 18.18 -6.71 -38.18
CA TYR A 754 18.29 -7.61 -39.33
C TYR A 754 18.74 -6.89 -40.61
N ASN A 755 18.22 -5.70 -40.90
CA ASN A 755 18.45 -4.98 -42.15
C ASN A 755 19.77 -4.20 -42.23
N GLU A 756 20.42 -3.93 -41.10
CA GLU A 756 21.60 -3.04 -41.06
C GLU A 756 22.94 -3.79 -40.99
N ASN A 757 22.95 -5.11 -40.82
CA ASN A 757 24.16 -5.89 -40.49
C ASN A 757 24.55 -6.95 -41.54
N PHE A 758 24.80 -6.49 -42.76
CA PHE A 758 25.33 -7.33 -43.83
C PHE A 758 26.86 -7.32 -43.85
N SER A 759 27.47 -8.47 -44.14
CA SER A 759 28.92 -8.54 -44.38
C SER A 759 29.29 -7.71 -45.61
N THR A 760 30.33 -6.89 -45.46
CA THR A 760 30.83 -6.01 -46.52
C THR A 760 31.41 -6.75 -47.72
N ASN A 761 31.89 -7.99 -47.54
CA ASN A 761 32.55 -8.79 -48.58
C ASN A 761 31.69 -9.93 -49.14
N THR A 762 30.88 -10.59 -48.30
CA THR A 762 30.11 -11.77 -48.69
C THR A 762 28.61 -11.49 -48.88
N ASN A 763 28.15 -10.29 -48.52
CA ASN A 763 26.73 -9.92 -48.44
C ASN A 763 25.87 -10.89 -47.59
N GLN A 764 26.49 -11.71 -46.74
CA GLN A 764 25.76 -12.56 -45.81
C GLN A 764 25.22 -11.72 -44.66
N ASN A 765 23.98 -11.97 -44.25
CA ASN A 765 23.43 -11.35 -43.05
C ASN A 765 24.04 -12.03 -41.82
N LEU A 766 24.88 -11.29 -41.10
CA LEU A 766 25.59 -11.81 -39.92
C LEU A 766 24.79 -11.62 -38.62
N ALA A 767 23.68 -10.89 -38.66
CA ALA A 767 22.86 -10.56 -37.48
C ALA A 767 21.53 -11.31 -37.40
N VAL A 768 21.28 -12.29 -38.26
CA VAL A 768 20.05 -13.11 -38.25
C VAL A 768 19.77 -13.69 -36.87
N THR A 769 20.76 -14.34 -36.26
CA THR A 769 20.64 -14.93 -34.91
C THR A 769 20.37 -13.89 -33.83
N ALA A 770 20.97 -12.70 -33.95
CA ALA A 770 20.79 -11.62 -32.98
C ALA A 770 19.39 -10.98 -33.07
N ALA A 771 18.90 -10.75 -34.29
CA ALA A 771 17.54 -10.27 -34.54
C ALA A 771 16.50 -11.29 -34.07
N GLN A 772 16.65 -12.57 -34.47
CA GLN A 772 15.76 -13.66 -34.06
C GLN A 772 15.79 -13.93 -32.55
N GLY A 773 16.92 -13.68 -31.87
CA GLY A 773 17.01 -13.76 -30.42
C GLY A 773 16.12 -12.74 -29.70
N ILE A 774 15.95 -11.55 -30.27
CA ILE A 774 15.08 -10.48 -29.75
C ILE A 774 13.63 -10.76 -30.13
N SER A 775 13.33 -10.84 -31.43
CA SER A 775 12.02 -11.19 -31.98
C SER A 775 12.18 -11.95 -33.30
N ASP A 776 11.64 -13.16 -33.37
CA ASP A 776 11.77 -14.11 -34.47
C ASP A 776 10.62 -13.99 -35.48
N LEU A 777 10.67 -12.91 -36.28
CA LEU A 777 9.71 -12.65 -37.34
C LEU A 777 9.95 -13.56 -38.57
N ASP A 778 8.98 -13.69 -39.47
CA ASP A 778 9.18 -14.42 -40.74
C ASP A 778 10.26 -13.76 -41.61
N GLU A 779 11.06 -14.57 -42.30
CA GLU A 779 12.08 -14.08 -43.23
C GLU A 779 11.47 -13.27 -44.39
N ASP A 780 10.24 -13.61 -44.80
CA ASP A 780 9.45 -12.87 -45.79
C ASP A 780 9.08 -11.44 -45.31
N LEU A 781 8.91 -11.26 -43.99
CA LEU A 781 8.68 -9.95 -43.34
C LEU A 781 9.96 -9.11 -43.32
N PHE A 782 11.13 -9.74 -43.30
CA PHE A 782 12.43 -9.06 -43.33
C PHE A 782 12.91 -8.74 -44.76
N THR A 783 12.50 -9.52 -45.77
CA THR A 783 13.05 -9.46 -47.15
C THR A 783 12.06 -8.95 -48.21
N GLY A 784 10.78 -8.77 -47.87
CA GLY A 784 9.72 -8.55 -48.85
C GLY A 784 9.60 -7.12 -49.42
N ASP A 785 9.06 -7.08 -50.63
CA ASP A 785 8.62 -5.87 -51.34
C ASP A 785 7.29 -5.33 -50.74
N VAL A 786 7.22 -4.01 -50.52
CA VAL A 786 6.32 -3.27 -49.59
C VAL A 786 4.81 -3.45 -49.84
N SER A 787 4.41 -4.11 -50.94
CA SER A 787 3.02 -4.15 -51.41
C SER A 787 2.14 -5.28 -50.84
N THR A 788 2.69 -6.24 -50.10
CA THR A 788 1.91 -7.41 -49.58
C THR A 788 2.16 -7.77 -48.10
N ILE A 789 2.98 -7.00 -47.37
CA ILE A 789 3.49 -7.38 -46.05
C ILE A 789 2.61 -6.83 -44.92
N LEU A 790 2.30 -7.66 -43.93
CA LEU A 790 1.80 -7.24 -42.62
C LEU A 790 2.82 -6.27 -41.99
N ASP A 791 2.36 -5.17 -41.39
CA ASP A 791 3.23 -4.25 -40.64
C ASP A 791 4.11 -5.03 -39.63
N PRO A 792 5.45 -4.92 -39.65
CA PRO A 792 6.34 -5.59 -38.69
C PRO A 792 5.96 -5.32 -37.23
N ALA A 793 5.38 -4.15 -36.94
CA ALA A 793 4.87 -3.81 -35.61
C ALA A 793 3.70 -4.71 -35.16
N GLN A 794 2.96 -5.32 -36.10
CA GLN A 794 1.83 -6.22 -35.84
C GLN A 794 2.18 -7.71 -35.98
N ALA A 795 3.43 -8.03 -36.34
CA ALA A 795 3.88 -9.40 -36.46
C ALA A 795 3.89 -10.12 -35.09
N LYS A 796 3.71 -11.45 -35.12
CA LYS A 796 3.66 -12.26 -33.90
C LYS A 796 4.95 -13.08 -33.75
N PRO A 797 5.72 -12.93 -32.65
CA PRO A 797 6.90 -13.73 -32.39
C PRO A 797 6.53 -15.17 -31.98
N SER A 798 7.51 -16.08 -31.98
CA SER A 798 7.39 -17.42 -31.38
C SER A 798 8.12 -17.49 -30.03
N CYS A 799 7.93 -18.60 -29.29
CA CYS A 799 8.63 -18.83 -28.03
C CYS A 799 10.14 -19.10 -28.16
N ASN A 800 10.73 -19.01 -29.35
CA ASN A 800 12.18 -19.06 -29.50
C ASN A 800 12.83 -17.71 -29.17
N SER A 801 12.12 -16.60 -29.36
CA SER A 801 12.62 -15.26 -29.05
C SER A 801 12.29 -14.80 -27.62
N ILE A 802 13.05 -13.83 -27.12
CA ILE A 802 12.81 -13.20 -25.82
C ILE A 802 11.41 -12.57 -25.76
N THR A 803 11.02 -11.83 -26.81
CA THR A 803 9.71 -11.15 -26.87
C THR A 803 8.56 -12.13 -26.87
N GLY A 804 8.62 -13.22 -27.64
CA GLY A 804 7.56 -14.23 -27.66
C GLY A 804 7.45 -15.00 -26.35
N ARG A 805 8.58 -15.38 -25.73
CA ARG A 805 8.57 -15.99 -24.38
C ARG A 805 7.92 -15.09 -23.35
N PHE A 806 8.28 -13.80 -23.32
CA PHE A 806 7.70 -12.84 -22.40
C PHE A 806 6.19 -12.64 -22.62
N ALA A 807 5.79 -12.47 -23.89
CA ALA A 807 4.40 -12.26 -24.27
C ALA A 807 3.52 -13.45 -23.85
N PHE A 808 3.97 -14.68 -24.11
CA PHE A 808 3.27 -15.88 -23.70
C PHE A 808 3.24 -16.05 -22.18
N TYR A 809 4.37 -15.79 -21.51
CA TYR A 809 4.45 -15.88 -20.06
C TYR A 809 3.45 -14.95 -19.36
N TYR A 810 3.34 -13.70 -19.82
CA TYR A 810 2.44 -12.71 -19.23
C TYR A 810 0.97 -12.94 -19.60
N VAL A 811 0.67 -13.14 -20.90
CA VAL A 811 -0.72 -13.21 -21.40
C VAL A 811 -1.32 -14.62 -21.28
N GLY A 812 -0.50 -15.66 -21.39
CA GLY A 812 -0.92 -17.06 -21.33
C GLY A 812 -1.87 -17.50 -22.45
N ASN A 813 -1.85 -16.82 -23.61
CA ASN A 813 -2.75 -17.09 -24.73
C ASN A 813 -1.98 -17.17 -26.06
N ASN A 814 -2.31 -18.16 -26.90
CA ASN A 814 -1.68 -18.36 -28.21
C ASN A 814 -1.96 -17.23 -29.21
N SER A 815 -2.94 -16.36 -28.93
CA SER A 815 -3.27 -15.23 -29.80
C SER A 815 -2.11 -14.25 -30.04
N VAL A 816 -1.10 -14.23 -29.16
CA VAL A 816 0.09 -13.36 -29.27
C VAL A 816 1.30 -14.03 -29.92
N LEU A 817 1.21 -15.33 -30.21
CA LEU A 817 2.32 -16.11 -30.77
C LEU A 817 2.07 -16.53 -32.21
N LYS A 818 3.16 -16.89 -32.89
CA LYS A 818 3.19 -17.64 -34.15
C LYS A 818 3.66 -19.08 -33.88
N GLY A 819 2.90 -20.07 -34.34
CA GLY A 819 3.28 -21.48 -34.25
C GLY A 819 2.92 -22.17 -32.93
N ASP A 820 3.51 -23.35 -32.68
CA ASP A 820 3.17 -24.26 -31.56
C ASP A 820 4.02 -24.01 -30.28
N GLN A 821 3.58 -24.55 -29.15
CA GLN A 821 4.08 -24.20 -27.79
C GLN A 821 5.37 -24.91 -27.35
N THR A 822 6.07 -25.63 -28.22
CA THR A 822 7.08 -26.65 -27.84
C THR A 822 8.25 -26.12 -26.98
N ASN A 823 8.45 -24.80 -26.88
CA ASN A 823 9.50 -24.14 -26.10
C ASN A 823 9.01 -23.05 -25.13
N CYS A 824 7.71 -22.93 -24.90
CA CYS A 824 7.14 -21.85 -24.08
C CYS A 824 7.22 -22.16 -22.57
N SER A 825 7.57 -21.16 -21.76
CA SER A 825 7.51 -21.27 -20.30
C SER A 825 6.06 -21.30 -19.78
N THR A 826 5.85 -21.92 -18.61
CA THR A 826 4.52 -21.95 -17.97
C THR A 826 4.00 -20.52 -17.71
N PRO A 827 2.78 -20.16 -18.13
CA PRO A 827 2.24 -18.81 -17.94
C PRO A 827 2.17 -18.38 -16.47
N LEU A 828 2.37 -17.09 -16.21
CA LEU A 828 2.34 -16.49 -14.87
C LEU A 828 1.06 -16.85 -14.10
N ARG A 829 -0.09 -16.80 -14.77
CA ARG A 829 -1.39 -17.14 -14.17
C ARG A 829 -1.43 -18.56 -13.59
N GLU A 830 -0.83 -19.51 -14.29
CA GLU A 830 -0.85 -20.92 -13.91
C GLU A 830 0.14 -21.19 -12.77
N LEU A 831 1.29 -20.51 -12.78
CA LEU A 831 2.24 -20.54 -11.67
C LEU A 831 1.63 -19.96 -10.39
N MET A 832 0.95 -18.81 -10.49
CA MET A 832 0.29 -18.18 -9.34
C MET A 832 -0.81 -19.07 -8.74
N MET A 833 -1.60 -19.73 -9.60
CA MET A 833 -2.60 -20.71 -9.15
C MET A 833 -1.95 -21.86 -8.40
N GLN A 834 -0.92 -22.48 -8.98
CA GLN A 834 -0.22 -23.59 -8.32
C GLN A 834 0.34 -23.15 -6.96
N TYR A 835 0.92 -21.95 -6.89
CA TYR A 835 1.39 -21.39 -5.63
C TYR A 835 0.25 -21.23 -4.62
N TRP A 836 -0.87 -20.59 -4.97
CA TRP A 836 -2.01 -20.43 -4.05
C TRP A 836 -2.62 -21.76 -3.62
N SER A 837 -2.68 -22.74 -4.51
CA SER A 837 -3.14 -24.09 -4.19
C SER A 837 -2.22 -24.79 -3.17
N SER A 838 -0.89 -24.57 -3.27
CA SER A 838 0.09 -25.13 -2.32
C SER A 838 0.05 -24.46 -0.94
N GLN A 839 -0.32 -23.18 -0.89
CA GLN A 839 -0.49 -22.44 0.37
C GLN A 839 -1.77 -22.83 1.13
N GLY A 840 -2.78 -23.39 0.44
CA GLY A 840 -4.07 -23.76 1.02
C GLY A 840 -4.88 -22.56 1.57
N ASN A 841 -5.80 -22.83 2.51
CA ASN A 841 -6.55 -21.79 3.24
C ASN A 841 -5.64 -21.05 4.23
N SER A 842 -4.73 -20.22 3.72
CA SER A 842 -3.80 -19.45 4.54
C SER A 842 -4.47 -18.18 5.07
N GLU A 843 -5.11 -18.30 6.23
CA GLU A 843 -5.78 -17.19 6.94
C GLU A 843 -4.80 -16.12 7.47
N SER A 844 -3.50 -16.41 7.43
CA SER A 844 -2.46 -15.57 7.99
C SER A 844 -1.22 -15.56 7.11
N ILE A 845 -0.56 -14.41 7.01
CA ILE A 845 0.73 -14.30 6.34
C ILE A 845 1.86 -14.25 7.36
N GLU A 846 2.96 -14.91 7.06
CA GLU A 846 4.20 -14.81 7.81
C GLU A 846 5.14 -13.84 7.10
N MET A 847 5.72 -12.92 7.88
CA MET A 847 6.62 -11.89 7.40
C MET A 847 7.92 -11.95 8.18
N GLU A 848 9.02 -11.81 7.47
CA GLU A 848 10.37 -11.76 8.03
C GLU A 848 10.94 -10.36 7.84
N TYR A 849 11.47 -9.77 8.91
CA TYR A 849 12.16 -8.48 8.81
C TYR A 849 13.29 -8.36 9.83
N ALA A 850 14.33 -7.63 9.42
CA ALA A 850 15.51 -7.38 10.21
C ALA A 850 15.40 -6.02 10.93
N LEU A 851 15.69 -5.98 12.23
CA LEU A 851 15.78 -4.74 13.01
C LEU A 851 17.24 -4.44 13.36
N PRO A 852 17.69 -3.18 13.24
CA PRO A 852 19.05 -2.81 13.65
C PRO A 852 19.22 -2.98 15.17
N SER A 853 20.24 -3.72 15.58
CA SER A 853 20.54 -3.93 17.01
C SER A 853 21.36 -2.79 17.61
N ASN A 854 22.05 -2.01 16.78
CA ASN A 854 22.97 -0.97 17.21
C ASN A 854 22.35 0.42 16.95
N ASN A 855 22.45 1.33 17.92
CA ASN A 855 21.90 2.70 17.85
C ASN A 855 22.55 3.59 16.76
N GLN A 856 23.56 3.09 16.03
CA GLN A 856 24.25 3.83 14.97
C GLN A 856 23.44 3.93 13.66
N VAL A 857 22.54 2.97 13.38
CA VAL A 857 21.77 2.93 12.13
C VAL A 857 20.44 3.67 12.26
N LEU A 858 19.71 3.40 13.35
CA LEU A 858 18.45 4.05 13.70
C LEU A 858 18.31 3.94 15.21
N ASN A 859 18.01 5.06 15.89
CA ASN A 859 17.66 4.96 17.30
C ASN A 859 16.33 4.22 17.37
N GLN A 860 16.26 3.13 18.14
CA GLN A 860 15.05 2.30 18.20
C GLN A 860 13.82 3.08 18.69
N ALA A 861 14.01 4.17 19.44
CA ALA A 861 12.94 5.11 19.81
C ALA A 861 12.32 5.83 18.59
N GLN A 862 13.05 5.97 17.49
CA GLN A 862 12.58 6.58 16.23
C GLN A 862 11.72 5.64 15.38
N LEU A 863 11.68 4.33 15.70
CA LEU A 863 10.77 3.37 15.05
C LEU A 863 9.31 3.61 15.43
N PHE A 864 9.08 4.26 16.57
CA PHE A 864 7.74 4.52 17.06
C PHE A 864 7.15 5.74 16.35
N SER A 865 6.07 5.52 15.61
CA SER A 865 5.31 6.61 15.02
C SER A 865 4.70 7.49 16.12
N ALA A 866 4.93 8.80 16.12
CA ALA A 866 4.24 9.72 17.03
C ALA A 866 2.84 10.06 16.47
N TYR A 867 1.81 9.96 17.30
CA TYR A 867 0.49 10.49 16.97
C TYR A 867 0.57 12.02 16.79
N ARG A 868 0.26 12.55 15.59
CA ARG A 868 -0.13 13.96 15.36
C ARG A 868 -1.05 14.18 14.15
N PRO A 869 -2.26 14.72 14.36
CA PRO A 869 -2.88 15.60 13.39
C PRO A 869 -2.35 17.04 13.59
N GLY A 870 -1.70 17.60 12.55
CA GLY A 870 -1.45 19.04 12.37
C GLY A 870 -0.32 19.71 13.17
N MET A 871 0.32 20.70 12.54
CA MET A 871 1.24 21.66 13.17
C MET A 871 0.42 22.58 14.07
N GLU A 872 0.48 22.37 15.37
CA GLU A 872 0.45 23.37 16.45
C GLU A 872 0.48 22.55 17.75
N HIS A 873 1.40 22.90 18.65
CA HIS A 873 1.90 22.16 19.82
C HIS A 873 3.24 21.44 19.63
N ASP A 874 4.32 22.06 19.14
CA ASP A 874 5.72 21.67 19.45
C ASP A 874 6.02 20.19 19.77
N ALA A 875 6.18 19.34 18.75
CA ALA A 875 7.04 18.16 18.88
C ALA A 875 8.01 18.19 17.73
N ALA A 876 9.19 18.69 18.04
CA ALA A 876 10.38 18.05 17.52
C ALA A 876 10.51 16.61 18.05
N GLN A 877 9.91 16.26 19.20
CA GLN A 877 9.92 14.93 19.81
C GLN A 877 8.59 14.66 20.52
N GLY A 878 7.94 13.53 20.24
CA GLY A 878 6.54 13.20 20.59
C GLY A 878 6.24 13.07 22.08
N VAL A 879 6.37 14.16 22.84
CA VAL A 879 6.24 14.19 24.28
C VAL A 879 5.08 15.12 24.67
N GLN A 880 4.20 14.67 25.57
CA GLN A 880 3.14 15.48 26.16
C GLN A 880 3.39 15.64 27.65
N THR A 881 3.44 16.89 28.12
CA THR A 881 3.45 17.17 29.55
C THR A 881 2.01 17.14 30.07
N ASN A 882 1.73 16.26 31.02
CA ASN A 882 0.44 16.18 31.69
C ASN A 882 0.25 17.44 32.57
N PRO A 883 -0.77 18.26 32.31
CA PRO A 883 -0.91 19.58 32.96
C PRO A 883 -1.31 19.50 34.44
N LEU A 884 -1.69 18.33 34.96
CA LEU A 884 -2.13 18.16 36.35
C LEU A 884 -1.00 17.71 37.29
N ASN A 885 0.02 17.03 36.78
CA ASN A 885 1.12 16.49 37.59
C ASN A 885 2.51 16.94 37.09
N GLY A 886 2.60 17.63 35.96
CA GLY A 886 3.86 18.07 35.36
C GLY A 886 4.71 16.94 34.79
N ASN A 887 4.21 15.70 34.77
CA ASN A 887 4.93 14.57 34.23
C ASN A 887 4.97 14.64 32.72
N VAL A 888 6.13 14.33 32.18
CA VAL A 888 6.47 14.41 30.78
C VAL A 888 6.33 13.00 30.21
N ASP A 889 5.22 12.73 29.51
CA ASP A 889 4.89 11.41 28.98
C ASP A 889 5.24 11.32 27.49
N ASN A 890 5.94 10.24 27.10
CA ASN A 890 6.24 9.96 25.70
C ASN A 890 4.99 9.41 24.99
N MET A 891 4.50 10.14 23.98
CA MET A 891 3.33 9.76 23.18
C MET A 891 3.68 8.96 21.91
N ALA A 892 4.90 8.44 21.79
CA ALA A 892 5.27 7.57 20.67
C ALA A 892 4.53 6.22 20.76
N ARG A 893 3.78 5.84 19.71
CA ARG A 893 2.97 4.61 19.64
C ARG A 893 3.01 4.02 18.24
N ASN A 894 3.20 2.71 18.11
CA ASN A 894 3.31 2.03 16.81
C ASN A 894 2.04 1.23 16.42
N PHE A 895 0.87 1.69 16.89
CA PHE A 895 -0.42 1.07 16.63
C PHE A 895 -1.53 2.12 16.61
N TYR A 896 -2.70 1.76 16.05
CA TYR A 896 -3.88 2.60 16.15
C TYR A 896 -4.49 2.50 17.56
N SER A 897 -4.75 3.64 18.19
CA SER A 897 -5.48 3.80 19.44
C SER A 897 -6.91 4.27 19.19
N THR A 898 -7.68 4.53 20.23
CA THR A 898 -9.07 5.03 20.13
C THR A 898 -9.27 6.27 20.98
N LYS A 899 -10.15 7.17 20.50
CA LYS A 899 -10.55 8.40 21.22
C LYS A 899 -12.03 8.68 21.04
N PHE A 900 -12.68 9.21 22.08
CA PHE A 900 -14.06 9.69 21.99
C PHE A 900 -14.19 10.90 21.06
N VAL A 901 -15.31 10.94 20.33
CA VAL A 901 -15.69 12.05 19.43
C VAL A 901 -17.15 12.42 19.64
N THR A 902 -17.50 13.69 19.43
CA THR A 902 -18.87 14.16 19.64
C THR A 902 -19.76 13.83 18.44
N LEU A 903 -21.00 13.41 18.67
CA LEU A 903 -21.93 13.06 17.59
C LEU A 903 -22.24 14.26 16.68
N LYS A 904 -22.29 15.47 17.23
CA LYS A 904 -22.50 16.72 16.48
C LYS A 904 -21.44 16.94 15.39
N SER A 905 -20.19 16.55 15.68
CA SER A 905 -19.10 16.65 14.69
C SER A 905 -19.29 15.69 13.53
N LEU A 906 -19.87 14.52 13.80
CA LEU A 906 -20.08 13.47 12.81
C LEU A 906 -21.27 13.77 11.89
N THR A 907 -22.26 14.54 12.35
CA THR A 907 -23.44 14.92 11.57
C THR A 907 -23.26 16.18 10.73
N ALA A 908 -22.49 17.15 11.24
CA ALA A 908 -22.29 18.42 10.52
C ALA A 908 -21.36 18.28 9.31
N GLY A 909 -20.61 17.17 9.22
CA GLY A 909 -19.59 16.95 8.21
C GLY A 909 -18.43 17.95 8.29
N GLN A 910 -18.46 18.90 9.25
CA GLN A 910 -17.46 19.95 9.36
C GLN A 910 -16.25 19.48 10.14
N SER A 911 -15.07 19.88 9.68
CA SER A 911 -13.84 19.86 10.47
C SER A 911 -13.90 20.94 11.56
N GLY A 912 -14.82 20.78 12.52
CA GLY A 912 -14.84 21.58 13.74
C GLY A 912 -13.49 21.54 14.46
N SER A 913 -13.03 22.72 14.86
CA SER A 913 -11.92 22.89 15.79
C SER A 913 -12.51 23.18 17.17
N TYR A 914 -12.07 22.50 18.22
CA TYR A 914 -12.09 23.15 19.54
C TYR A 914 -11.09 24.29 19.46
N GLY A 915 -11.34 25.41 20.13
CA GLY A 915 -10.59 26.66 19.99
C GLY A 915 -9.07 26.49 19.77
N THR A 916 -8.48 27.45 19.05
CA THR A 916 -7.09 27.48 18.49
C THR A 916 -6.83 26.76 17.15
N GLY A 917 -7.86 26.45 16.36
CA GLY A 917 -7.66 26.10 14.93
C GLY A 917 -7.12 24.69 14.63
N LEU A 918 -7.15 23.79 15.61
CA LEU A 918 -6.86 22.36 15.45
C LEU A 918 -8.05 21.62 14.83
N PRO A 919 -7.97 21.10 13.59
CA PRO A 919 -9.01 20.26 13.04
C PRO A 919 -9.03 18.93 13.80
N ILE A 920 -10.06 18.71 14.62
CA ILE A 920 -10.25 17.46 15.38
C ILE A 920 -10.64 16.32 14.43
N PHE A 921 -11.23 16.67 13.28
CA PHE A 921 -12.03 15.78 12.45
C PHE A 921 -11.53 15.65 11.01
N SER A 922 -10.30 16.04 10.66
CA SER A 922 -9.82 15.84 9.28
C SER A 922 -8.60 14.94 9.22
N GLU A 923 -8.63 14.00 8.27
CA GLU A 923 -7.44 13.30 7.80
C GLU A 923 -6.64 14.19 6.80
N GLY A 924 -7.20 15.34 6.42
CA GLY A 924 -6.56 16.45 5.69
C GLY A 924 -6.23 17.67 6.56
N SER A 925 -5.80 18.77 5.93
CA SER A 925 -5.40 20.03 6.60
C SER A 925 -6.26 21.19 6.10
N GLN A 926 -6.85 21.98 7.01
CA GLN A 926 -7.65 23.17 6.63
C GLN A 926 -6.79 24.32 6.07
N ASN A 927 -5.54 24.42 6.52
CA ASN A 927 -4.68 25.60 6.33
C ASN A 927 -3.64 25.45 5.20
N ARG A 928 -3.70 24.37 4.39
CA ARG A 928 -2.77 24.17 3.27
C ARG A 928 -3.41 24.51 1.93
N ASN A 929 -2.66 25.20 1.09
CA ASN A 929 -3.05 25.58 -0.27
C ASN A 929 -3.02 24.41 -1.28
N ASP A 930 -2.56 23.22 -0.89
CA ASP A 930 -2.57 22.03 -1.73
C ASP A 930 -3.99 21.44 -1.79
N ALA A 931 -4.64 21.56 -2.95
CA ALA A 931 -6.00 21.07 -3.21
C ALA A 931 -6.15 19.56 -2.91
N SER A 932 -5.07 18.77 -2.95
CA SER A 932 -5.08 17.34 -2.63
C SER A 932 -5.11 17.02 -1.13
N ILE A 933 -4.93 18.03 -0.25
CA ILE A 933 -4.91 17.90 1.22
C ILE A 933 -5.94 18.81 1.89
N LYS A 934 -6.38 19.87 1.20
CA LYS A 934 -7.35 20.84 1.72
C LYS A 934 -8.73 20.21 1.84
N GLN A 935 -9.20 20.03 3.08
CA GLN A 935 -10.49 19.41 3.34
C GLN A 935 -11.32 20.19 4.35
N ASN A 936 -12.50 20.64 3.89
CA ASN A 936 -13.48 21.34 4.70
C ASN A 936 -14.56 20.39 5.26
N SER A 937 -14.76 19.21 4.64
CA SER A 937 -15.76 18.22 5.05
C SER A 937 -15.44 16.79 4.61
N PHE A 938 -16.05 15.79 5.26
CA PHE A 938 -15.97 14.37 4.88
C PHE A 938 -17.33 13.85 4.36
N ILE A 939 -17.33 12.78 3.56
CA ILE A 939 -18.50 12.33 2.78
C ILE A 939 -19.41 11.39 3.58
N ASN A 940 -18.84 10.56 4.45
CA ASN A 940 -19.60 9.55 5.21
C ASN A 940 -20.15 10.09 6.54
N THR A 941 -20.95 11.16 6.48
CA THR A 941 -21.58 11.77 7.66
C THR A 941 -22.62 10.87 8.32
N LEU A 942 -22.89 11.12 9.61
CA LEU A 942 -24.05 10.55 10.28
C LEU A 942 -25.31 11.27 9.82
N GLN A 943 -26.33 10.52 9.39
CA GLN A 943 -27.61 11.09 9.02
C GLN A 943 -28.37 11.47 10.29
N ALA A 944 -28.82 12.73 10.37
CA ALA A 944 -29.51 13.23 11.56
C ALA A 944 -30.82 12.47 11.86
N GLN A 945 -31.46 11.94 10.82
CA GLN A 945 -32.67 11.13 10.90
C GLN A 945 -32.43 9.80 11.64
N ASP A 946 -31.27 9.18 11.47
CA ASP A 946 -30.92 7.89 12.10
C ASP A 946 -30.62 8.03 13.60
N VAL A 947 -30.23 9.22 14.04
CA VAL A 947 -29.96 9.48 15.47
C VAL A 947 -31.23 9.87 16.21
N GLY A 948 -32.25 10.39 15.52
CA GLY A 948 -33.54 10.78 16.12
C GLY A 948 -33.44 11.95 17.11
N LEU A 949 -32.34 12.71 17.04
CA LEU A 949 -32.03 13.83 17.94
C LEU A 949 -32.03 15.16 17.19
N ASP A 950 -32.63 16.19 17.79
CA ASP A 950 -32.50 17.57 17.35
C ASP A 950 -31.16 18.15 17.82
N PHE A 951 -30.14 18.05 16.96
CA PHE A 951 -28.79 18.54 17.23
C PHE A 951 -28.68 20.06 17.42
N GLY A 952 -29.73 20.83 17.06
CA GLY A 952 -29.82 22.26 17.36
C GLY A 952 -30.00 22.55 18.85
N LYS A 953 -30.56 21.59 19.60
CA LYS A 953 -30.75 21.65 21.06
C LYS A 953 -29.60 21.07 21.87
N ILE A 954 -28.72 20.29 21.22
CA ILE A 954 -27.54 19.70 21.86
C ILE A 954 -26.43 20.76 21.89
N LYS A 955 -26.35 21.46 23.02
CA LYS A 955 -25.20 22.30 23.38
C LYS A 955 -24.11 21.40 23.93
N HIS A 956 -22.96 21.41 23.27
CA HIS A 956 -21.68 21.07 23.90
C HIS A 956 -21.06 22.35 24.41
#